data_AF-A0A8J6A8V9-F1
#
_entry.id   AF-A0A8J6A8V9-F1
#
_cell.length_a   1.000
_cell.length_b   1.000
_cell.length_c   1.000
_cell.angle_alpha   90.00
_cell.angle_beta   90.00
_cell.angle_gamma   90.00
#
_symmetry.space_group_name_H-M   'P 1'
#
loop_
_entity.id
_entity.type
_entity.pdbx_description
1 polymer ?
#
loop_
_entity_poly.entity_id
_entity_poly.type
_entity_poly.pdbx_seq_one_letter_code
_entity_poly.pdbx_strand_id
1 'polypeptide(L)'
;MSQLVECVPNFSEGNNQEPPAPAPGRPAASEDSGLSCPVLCSCGAAVGAGPTAAALALAFPDPDALPGAAASPGRLAPGEGAARAADLTLRPLQVIDAIAQAVAQTPGCTLLDVDAGPSTNRTVYTFVGRPEAVVEGALQAALVAARLIDMSRHKGEHPRMGALDVCPFIPVRGVSMADCVLCAEAFGQRLAAELGVPVYLYGEAARTAGRRTLPAIRAGEYEALPEKLKQAVWAPDFGPSTFVPSWGATVTGARKFLLAFNINLLSTKEQAHRIALNLREQGRGQGQVHWRVPTCSGRRGGAGAGKALPLQPGRLKKVQGIGWYLDEKNLAQVSTNLLDFEVTPLHTVYEETCREARVRGWAGAAPAASASAQHCPAAASAHHCPPPQELSLPVVGSQLVGLVPLKALLDAAAFYCERDKLFVLEEEHRLRLVGSRGAWAGASGLARPRPSLTSLRCTGGYARCGAWRCFRAGCGSNGCSLDPSPGVVSRLGLDSLAPFNPKERVIEYLVPDQRPGQSLVDKPLGAFVREVGARSAAPGGGSVAAASAAMGAALASMAGLMTYGRRQFEHLDSTMRRLIPPFHTAMAELTGAVDADACAFEAYLEAMKLPKGMPEERDRRAAALQEGLRRAVAVPLALAETVASLWPALQELALDANLACRSDLQVAAKALETGVFGAYFNVLINLKDLTDEAFKDQVSRRGAGAWHRPCWERLPEPRSMGGHERQGGQSGSDQRALQVRQRISSLLQDAKTQVALVLERLEARQD
;
A
#
# COMPACT_ATOMS: atom_id res chain seq x y z
N MET A 1 50.09 31.43 1.31
CA MET A 1 50.62 30.06 1.40
C MET A 1 49.53 29.14 0.87
N SER A 2 49.58 28.49 -0.28
CA SER A 2 50.64 28.25 -1.28
C SER A 2 49.96 27.65 -2.54
N GLN A 3 50.18 28.28 -3.71
CA GLN A 3 50.39 27.73 -5.08
C GLN A 3 49.37 26.71 -5.64
N LEU A 4 48.65 26.85 -6.77
CA LEU A 4 48.89 27.44 -8.12
C LEU A 4 50.12 26.90 -8.88
N VAL A 5 49.85 26.08 -9.91
CA VAL A 5 50.68 25.74 -11.10
C VAL A 5 49.68 25.42 -12.22
N GLU A 6 49.32 26.34 -13.14
CA GLU A 6 49.92 26.67 -14.45
C GLU A 6 50.07 25.52 -15.46
N CYS A 7 49.40 25.65 -16.62
CA CYS A 7 50.02 25.54 -17.94
C CYS A 7 49.05 26.03 -19.05
N VAL A 8 49.46 27.10 -19.72
CA VAL A 8 48.92 27.66 -20.99
C VAL A 8 49.69 26.99 -22.15
N PRO A 9 49.14 26.94 -23.39
CA PRO A 9 49.72 27.81 -24.41
C PRO A 9 48.67 28.55 -25.28
N ASN A 10 49.13 29.71 -25.74
CA ASN A 10 48.51 30.74 -26.58
C ASN A 10 48.56 30.42 -28.09
N PHE A 11 47.96 31.35 -28.87
CA PHE A 11 47.99 31.62 -30.33
C PHE A 11 46.79 31.07 -31.12
N SER A 12 46.10 31.81 -31.99
CA SER A 12 46.14 33.22 -32.44
C SER A 12 44.93 33.47 -33.38
N GLU A 13 44.49 34.74 -33.48
CA GLU A 13 43.91 35.47 -34.64
C GLU A 13 43.37 34.62 -35.81
N GLY A 14 42.13 34.70 -36.29
CA GLY A 14 41.28 35.86 -36.58
C GLY A 14 40.93 35.83 -38.08
N ASN A 15 39.66 35.74 -38.48
CA ASN A 15 39.08 36.51 -39.59
C ASN A 15 37.58 36.24 -39.82
N ASN A 16 36.88 37.31 -40.16
CA ASN A 16 35.52 37.35 -40.69
C ASN A 16 35.43 36.69 -42.08
N GLN A 17 34.33 36.00 -42.37
CA GLN A 17 33.57 36.15 -43.63
C GLN A 17 32.27 35.31 -43.62
N GLU A 18 31.18 36.00 -43.90
CA GLU A 18 29.83 35.49 -44.20
C GLU A 18 29.57 35.74 -45.73
N PRO A 19 28.44 35.33 -46.32
CA PRO A 19 28.04 34.01 -46.86
C PRO A 19 27.96 34.03 -48.42
N PRO A 20 27.44 32.98 -49.12
CA PRO A 20 26.03 33.08 -49.60
C PRO A 20 25.28 31.73 -49.81
N ALA A 21 23.95 31.83 -49.96
CA ALA A 21 23.02 30.84 -50.53
C ALA A 21 22.51 31.34 -51.92
N PRO A 22 21.57 30.72 -52.69
CA PRO A 22 20.90 29.40 -52.61
C PRO A 22 20.68 28.61 -53.95
N ALA A 23 20.28 27.33 -53.83
CA ALA A 23 19.37 26.50 -54.70
C ALA A 23 19.78 26.14 -56.17
N PRO A 24 19.09 25.21 -56.91
CA PRO A 24 17.94 24.32 -56.60
C PRO A 24 18.08 22.83 -57.09
N GLY A 25 17.09 21.97 -56.80
CA GLY A 25 16.67 20.89 -57.74
C GLY A 25 16.70 19.42 -57.30
N ARG A 26 15.50 18.89 -56.97
CA ARG A 26 15.07 17.46 -56.87
C ARG A 26 15.23 16.66 -58.20
N PRO A 27 14.99 15.31 -58.32
CA PRO A 27 14.11 14.44 -57.50
C PRO A 27 14.50 12.95 -57.23
N ALA A 28 13.83 12.40 -56.19
CA ALA A 28 13.17 11.07 -56.03
C ALA A 28 13.83 9.73 -56.45
N ALA A 29 13.92 8.79 -55.48
CA ALA A 29 13.14 7.51 -55.39
C ALA A 29 13.94 6.29 -54.85
N SER A 30 13.19 5.37 -54.21
CA SER A 30 13.48 4.00 -53.69
C SER A 30 14.27 3.90 -52.37
N GLU A 31 13.64 3.65 -51.22
CA GLU A 31 13.09 2.39 -50.65
C GLU A 31 14.13 1.43 -50.06
N ASP A 32 13.88 1.10 -48.79
CA ASP A 32 14.30 -0.06 -47.98
C ASP A 32 15.78 -0.43 -47.79
N SER A 33 16.27 -0.26 -46.55
CA SER A 33 16.30 -1.35 -45.56
C SER A 33 17.17 -0.96 -44.36
N GLY A 34 16.62 -1.22 -43.16
CA GLY A 34 17.22 -0.88 -41.89
C GLY A 34 18.42 -1.74 -41.51
N LEU A 35 19.32 -1.14 -40.73
CA LEU A 35 20.08 -1.72 -39.62
C LEU A 35 21.03 -0.64 -39.12
N SER A 36 20.67 0.05 -38.04
CA SER A 36 21.68 0.67 -37.17
C SER A 36 21.19 0.67 -35.73
N CYS A 37 21.94 -0.09 -34.94
CA CYS A 37 22.00 -0.01 -33.50
C CYS A 37 22.35 1.44 -33.07
N PRO A 38 21.80 1.94 -31.96
CA PRO A 38 22.57 2.86 -31.15
C PRO A 38 22.68 2.35 -29.72
N VAL A 39 23.92 2.07 -29.36
CA VAL A 39 24.43 2.15 -27.99
C VAL A 39 24.18 3.57 -27.50
N LEU A 40 23.27 3.76 -26.54
CA LEU A 40 23.13 5.01 -25.81
C LEU A 40 23.65 4.79 -24.39
N CYS A 41 24.84 5.34 -24.18
CA CYS A 41 25.48 5.56 -22.90
C CYS A 41 24.66 6.59 -22.11
N SER A 42 23.99 6.20 -21.03
CA SER A 42 23.29 7.11 -20.12
C SER A 42 24.08 7.28 -18.82
N CYS A 43 24.96 8.26 -18.81
CA CYS A 43 25.53 8.85 -17.59
C CYS A 43 24.78 10.16 -17.30
N GLY A 44 24.29 10.36 -16.07
CA GLY A 44 23.97 11.72 -15.57
C GLY A 44 22.55 11.95 -15.05
N ALA A 45 22.40 11.70 -13.74
CA ALA A 45 21.55 12.36 -12.74
C ALA A 45 20.38 13.27 -13.18
N ALA A 46 19.17 12.93 -12.71
CA ALA A 46 18.13 13.90 -12.39
C ALA A 46 17.30 13.42 -11.17
N VAL A 47 17.52 14.06 -10.03
CA VAL A 47 16.73 13.88 -8.80
C VAL A 47 15.50 14.79 -8.90
N GLY A 48 14.48 14.31 -9.61
CA GLY A 48 13.09 14.61 -9.28
C GLY A 48 12.61 13.62 -8.21
N ALA A 49 11.46 13.85 -7.59
CA ALA A 49 10.78 12.82 -6.79
C ALA A 49 10.48 11.62 -7.72
N GLY A 50 11.43 10.68 -7.77
CA GLY A 50 11.43 9.61 -8.74
C GLY A 50 10.40 8.52 -8.40
N PRO A 51 9.97 7.74 -9.40
CA PRO A 51 9.20 6.51 -9.21
C PRO A 51 9.72 5.70 -8.01
N THR A 52 8.85 5.35 -7.06
CA THR A 52 9.21 4.48 -5.93
C THR A 52 8.72 3.07 -6.23
N ALA A 53 9.62 2.21 -6.70
CA ALA A 53 9.34 0.79 -6.86
C ALA A 53 9.57 0.12 -5.51
N ALA A 54 8.54 -0.47 -4.90
CA ALA A 54 8.67 -0.93 -3.54
C ALA A 54 8.04 -2.30 -3.33
N ALA A 55 8.68 -3.07 -2.44
CA ALA A 55 8.45 -4.46 -2.08
C ALA A 55 9.10 -5.47 -3.04
N LEU A 56 10.42 -5.60 -2.90
CA LEU A 56 11.08 -6.89 -3.11
C LEU A 56 10.83 -7.75 -1.88
N ALA A 57 10.17 -8.89 -2.06
CA ALA A 57 10.00 -9.90 -1.02
C ALA A 57 10.96 -11.08 -1.27
N LEU A 58 12.17 -11.00 -0.73
CA LEU A 58 13.15 -12.08 -0.92
C LEU A 58 12.82 -13.25 -0.01
N ALA A 59 12.73 -14.42 -0.62
CA ALA A 59 12.53 -15.68 0.10
C ALA A 59 13.84 -16.43 0.20
N PHE A 60 14.49 -16.39 1.37
CA PHE A 60 15.66 -17.22 1.64
C PHE A 60 15.27 -18.36 2.59
N PRO A 61 15.71 -19.59 2.33
CA PRO A 61 15.68 -20.63 3.35
C PRO A 61 16.60 -20.25 4.52
N ASP A 62 16.17 -20.57 5.74
CA ASP A 62 16.99 -20.37 6.95
C ASP A 62 18.06 -21.46 7.04
N PRO A 63 19.29 -21.16 7.49
CA PRO A 63 20.35 -22.16 7.59
C PRO A 63 20.11 -23.11 8.79
N ASP A 64 20.45 -24.39 8.64
CA ASP A 64 20.22 -25.40 9.68
C ASP A 64 21.08 -25.16 10.93
N ALA A 65 20.47 -25.29 12.12
CA ALA A 65 21.19 -25.25 13.39
C ALA A 65 21.97 -26.56 13.63
N LEU A 66 23.27 -26.46 13.90
CA LEU A 66 24.05 -27.58 14.44
C LEU A 66 23.58 -27.93 15.86
N PRO A 67 23.45 -29.23 16.21
CA PRO A 67 23.26 -29.63 17.60
C PRO A 67 24.58 -29.51 18.36
N GLY A 68 24.69 -28.51 19.24
CA GLY A 68 25.62 -28.51 20.36
C GLY A 68 26.76 -27.49 20.31
N ALA A 69 26.65 -26.44 21.11
CA ALA A 69 27.67 -25.96 22.06
C ALA A 69 27.16 -24.67 22.73
N ALA A 70 26.77 -24.77 23.99
CA ALA A 70 26.49 -23.60 24.82
C ALA A 70 27.81 -22.87 25.12
N ALA A 71 27.95 -21.63 24.65
CA ALA A 71 28.95 -20.69 25.13
C ALA A 71 28.30 -19.32 25.33
N SER A 72 28.36 -18.82 26.57
CA SER A 72 27.78 -17.56 27.03
C SER A 72 28.46 -16.34 26.37
N PRO A 73 27.76 -15.22 26.15
CA PRO A 73 28.32 -14.09 25.42
C PRO A 73 29.17 -13.21 26.36
N GLY A 74 30.50 -13.27 26.20
CA GLY A 74 31.41 -12.24 26.68
C GLY A 74 31.52 -11.10 25.67
N ARG A 75 31.35 -9.85 26.13
CA ARG A 75 31.54 -8.63 25.33
C ARG A 75 32.98 -8.52 24.83
N LEU A 76 33.17 -8.18 23.56
CA LEU A 76 34.44 -7.69 23.02
C LEU A 76 34.25 -6.31 22.38
N ALA A 77 35.15 -5.39 22.74
CA ALA A 77 35.28 -4.02 22.27
C ALA A 77 36.03 -3.95 20.92
N PRO A 78 35.97 -2.83 20.17
CA PRO A 78 36.51 -2.76 18.82
C PRO A 78 38.00 -2.46 18.81
N GLY A 79 38.76 -3.21 18.00
CA GLY A 79 40.16 -2.98 17.69
C GLY A 79 40.50 -3.56 16.31
N GLU A 80 41.22 -2.77 15.52
CA GLU A 80 41.59 -2.97 14.12
C GLU A 80 42.48 -4.21 13.87
N GLY A 81 42.41 -4.81 12.67
CA GLY A 81 43.46 -5.69 12.16
C GLY A 81 43.00 -6.87 11.28
N ALA A 82 43.49 -6.88 10.04
CA ALA A 82 43.28 -7.82 8.93
C ALA A 82 43.14 -9.34 9.22
N ALA A 83 42.19 -9.92 8.47
CA ALA A 83 42.20 -11.24 7.81
C ALA A 83 42.86 -12.44 8.53
N ARG A 84 42.01 -13.31 9.09
CA ARG A 84 42.15 -14.76 8.99
C ARG A 84 40.79 -15.37 8.66
N ALA A 85 40.67 -15.97 7.47
CA ALA A 85 39.56 -16.83 7.10
C ALA A 85 39.65 -18.11 7.95
N ALA A 86 39.11 -18.06 9.17
CA ALA A 86 38.76 -19.23 9.95
C ALA A 86 37.30 -19.54 9.66
N ASP A 87 37.05 -20.82 9.40
CA ASP A 87 35.77 -21.49 9.22
C ASP A 87 34.70 -20.95 10.20
N LEU A 88 33.92 -19.97 9.76
CA LEU A 88 32.86 -19.34 10.54
C LEU A 88 31.53 -19.92 10.06
N THR A 89 31.17 -21.10 10.57
CA THR A 89 29.76 -21.52 10.55
C THR A 89 28.98 -20.54 11.42
N LEU A 90 28.40 -19.53 10.78
CA LEU A 90 27.55 -18.53 11.41
C LEU A 90 26.29 -19.22 11.97
N ARG A 91 25.81 -18.74 13.12
CA ARG A 91 24.51 -19.16 13.67
C ARG A 91 23.37 -18.70 12.75
N PRO A 92 22.20 -19.34 12.75
CA PRO A 92 21.13 -19.01 11.81
C PRO A 92 20.69 -17.54 11.82
N LEU A 93 20.62 -16.94 13.00
CA LEU A 93 20.33 -15.51 13.15
C LEU A 93 21.40 -14.61 12.51
N GLN A 94 22.68 -15.00 12.55
CA GLN A 94 23.76 -14.20 11.96
C GLN A 94 23.72 -14.21 10.43
N VAL A 95 23.23 -15.29 9.82
CA VAL A 95 23.00 -15.33 8.37
C VAL A 95 21.85 -14.42 7.99
N ILE A 96 20.76 -14.44 8.77
CA ILE A 96 19.61 -13.56 8.57
C ILE A 96 20.02 -12.09 8.67
N ASP A 97 20.73 -11.74 9.74
CA ASP A 97 21.21 -10.38 9.99
C ASP A 97 22.19 -9.92 8.89
N ALA A 98 23.07 -10.80 8.41
CA ALA A 98 24.02 -10.46 7.35
C ALA A 98 23.33 -10.13 6.02
N ILE A 99 22.29 -10.89 5.65
CA ILE A 99 21.49 -10.63 4.44
C ILE A 99 20.69 -9.33 4.61
N ALA A 100 20.05 -9.14 5.77
CA ALA A 100 19.33 -7.91 6.10
C ALA A 100 20.25 -6.68 6.02
N GLN A 101 21.47 -6.79 6.54
CA GLN A 101 22.43 -5.70 6.56
C GLN A 101 22.94 -5.34 5.15
N ALA A 102 23.11 -6.32 4.26
CA ALA A 102 23.48 -6.07 2.86
C ALA A 102 22.42 -5.23 2.13
N VAL A 103 21.14 -5.53 2.36
CA VAL A 103 20.03 -4.72 1.82
C VAL A 103 20.03 -3.32 2.43
N ALA A 104 20.13 -3.22 3.76
CA ALA A 104 20.05 -1.94 4.47
C ALA A 104 21.23 -0.99 4.16
N GLN A 105 22.40 -1.53 3.79
CA GLN A 105 23.57 -0.75 3.39
C GLN A 105 23.51 -0.28 1.92
N THR A 106 22.56 -0.81 1.13
CA THR A 106 22.44 -0.41 -0.28
C THR A 106 21.83 0.99 -0.40
N PRO A 107 22.52 1.95 -1.05
CA PRO A 107 22.00 3.31 -1.18
C PRO A 107 20.64 3.37 -1.89
N GLY A 108 19.68 4.04 -1.28
CA GLY A 108 18.33 4.20 -1.85
C GLY A 108 17.37 3.03 -1.59
N CYS A 109 17.79 2.03 -0.80
CA CYS A 109 16.92 0.99 -0.25
C CYS A 109 16.63 1.25 1.23
N THR A 110 15.38 0.99 1.64
CA THR A 110 14.97 0.96 3.04
C THR A 110 14.42 -0.42 3.37
N LEU A 111 15.08 -1.13 4.28
CA LEU A 111 14.60 -2.41 4.82
C LEU A 111 13.42 -2.14 5.76
N LEU A 112 12.27 -2.78 5.48
CA LEU A 112 11.04 -2.57 6.24
C LEU A 112 10.76 -3.68 7.24
N ASP A 113 10.91 -4.93 6.82
CA ASP A 113 10.53 -6.08 7.62
C ASP A 113 11.39 -7.31 7.29
N VAL A 114 11.62 -8.14 8.30
CA VAL A 114 12.32 -9.42 8.20
C VAL A 114 11.52 -10.45 8.99
N ASP A 115 10.73 -11.26 8.28
CA ASP A 115 9.85 -12.26 8.87
C ASP A 115 10.48 -13.64 8.74
N ALA A 116 11.06 -14.12 9.84
CA ALA A 116 11.71 -15.43 9.93
C ALA A 116 10.78 -16.45 10.56
N GLY A 117 10.49 -17.55 9.84
CA GLY A 117 9.62 -18.62 10.31
C GLY A 117 10.39 -19.90 10.60
N PRO A 118 10.62 -20.26 11.90
CA PRO A 118 11.43 -21.42 12.27
C PRO A 118 10.90 -22.74 11.69
N SER A 119 9.59 -22.99 11.76
CA SER A 119 8.98 -24.23 11.23
C SER A 119 8.99 -24.28 9.70
N THR A 120 8.86 -23.13 9.05
CA THR A 120 8.97 -23.02 7.58
C THR A 120 10.41 -23.06 7.09
N ASN A 121 11.39 -22.92 8.00
CA ASN A 121 12.83 -22.78 7.75
C ASN A 121 13.10 -21.81 6.59
N ARG A 122 12.49 -20.62 6.66
CA ARG A 122 12.48 -19.60 5.61
C ARG A 122 12.29 -18.21 6.23
N THR A 123 13.07 -17.26 5.75
CA THR A 123 12.92 -15.83 6.02
C THR A 123 12.45 -15.07 4.79
N VAL A 124 11.51 -14.15 5.01
CA VAL A 124 11.04 -13.18 4.01
C VAL A 124 11.55 -11.79 4.35
N TYR A 125 12.34 -11.19 3.45
CA TYR A 125 12.85 -9.83 3.59
C TYR A 125 12.01 -8.90 2.74
N THR A 126 11.50 -7.82 3.32
CA THR A 126 10.71 -6.82 2.60
C THR A 126 11.42 -5.47 2.66
N PHE A 127 11.70 -4.90 1.48
CA PHE A 127 12.33 -3.58 1.38
C PHE A 127 11.82 -2.80 0.17
N VAL A 128 12.09 -1.50 0.19
CA VAL A 128 11.54 -0.51 -0.74
C VAL A 128 12.61 0.43 -1.26
N GLY A 129 12.41 1.02 -2.44
CA GLY A 129 13.38 1.98 -2.98
C GLY A 129 12.98 2.54 -4.35
N ARG A 130 13.96 3.05 -5.10
CA ARG A 130 13.79 3.35 -6.53
C ARG A 130 14.03 2.07 -7.36
N PRO A 131 13.46 1.95 -8.58
CA PRO A 131 13.64 0.77 -9.45
C PRO A 131 15.08 0.23 -9.52
N GLU A 132 16.05 1.10 -9.78
CA GLU A 132 17.47 0.71 -9.88
C GLU A 132 18.06 0.31 -8.53
N ALA A 133 17.72 1.04 -7.46
CA ALA A 133 18.22 0.77 -6.12
C ALA A 133 17.73 -0.60 -5.61
N VAL A 134 16.45 -0.94 -5.82
CA VAL A 134 15.91 -2.21 -5.36
C VAL A 134 16.51 -3.41 -6.09
N VAL A 135 16.86 -3.26 -7.38
CA VAL A 135 17.59 -4.29 -8.13
C VAL A 135 18.99 -4.50 -7.56
N GLU A 136 19.67 -3.41 -7.18
CA GLU A 136 20.99 -3.51 -6.55
C GLU A 136 20.90 -4.16 -5.17
N GLY A 137 19.93 -3.76 -4.34
CA GLY A 137 19.73 -4.36 -3.01
C GLY A 137 19.39 -5.86 -3.10
N ALA A 138 18.61 -6.25 -4.11
CA ALA A 138 18.30 -7.66 -4.40
C ALA A 138 19.55 -8.47 -4.69
N LEU A 139 20.43 -7.91 -5.53
CA LEU A 139 21.64 -8.56 -5.98
C LEU A 139 22.64 -8.68 -4.82
N GLN A 140 22.87 -7.62 -4.06
CA GLN A 140 23.75 -7.65 -2.89
C GLN A 140 23.29 -8.68 -1.85
N ALA A 141 21.98 -8.78 -1.59
CA ALA A 141 21.42 -9.81 -0.73
C ALA A 141 21.70 -11.22 -1.26
N ALA A 142 21.52 -11.44 -2.57
CA ALA A 142 21.77 -12.73 -3.22
C ALA A 142 23.26 -13.13 -3.18
N LEU A 143 24.17 -12.18 -3.41
CA LEU A 143 25.62 -12.40 -3.34
C LEU A 143 26.09 -12.79 -1.93
N VAL A 144 25.54 -12.15 -0.90
CA VAL A 144 25.82 -12.52 0.50
C VAL A 144 25.24 -13.89 0.82
N ALA A 145 23.99 -14.15 0.44
CA ALA A 145 23.35 -15.45 0.63
C ALA A 145 24.12 -16.59 -0.06
N ALA A 146 24.69 -16.36 -1.24
CA ALA A 146 25.43 -17.38 -2.00
C ALA A 146 26.69 -17.88 -1.28
N ARG A 147 27.24 -17.06 -0.36
CA ARG A 147 28.41 -17.40 0.45
C ARG A 147 28.01 -18.08 1.77
N LEU A 148 26.79 -17.86 2.24
CA LEU A 148 26.35 -18.24 3.59
C LEU A 148 25.36 -19.41 3.62
N ILE A 149 24.62 -19.65 2.53
CA ILE A 149 23.58 -20.67 2.45
C ILE A 149 24.06 -21.84 1.58
N ASP A 150 23.84 -23.06 2.06
CA ASP A 150 24.06 -24.31 1.33
C ASP A 150 22.76 -25.11 1.24
N MET A 151 22.14 -25.09 0.07
CA MET A 151 20.87 -25.79 -0.20
C MET A 151 20.98 -27.32 -0.12
N SER A 152 22.18 -27.90 -0.20
CA SER A 152 22.34 -29.36 -0.10
C SER A 152 21.99 -29.90 1.30
N ARG A 153 22.04 -29.03 2.31
CA ARG A 153 21.73 -29.37 3.71
C ARG A 153 20.31 -28.97 4.09
N HIS A 154 19.79 -27.91 3.48
CA HIS A 154 18.52 -27.29 3.82
C HIS A 154 17.30 -28.21 3.72
N LYS A 155 16.49 -28.21 4.79
CA LYS A 155 15.14 -28.82 4.81
C LYS A 155 14.15 -27.91 5.51
N GLY A 156 12.96 -27.74 4.95
CA GLY A 156 11.88 -26.96 5.57
C GLY A 156 10.51 -27.49 5.17
N GLU A 157 9.47 -27.17 5.95
CA GLU A 157 8.10 -27.55 5.62
C GLU A 157 7.55 -26.76 4.41
N HIS A 158 8.13 -25.59 4.11
CA HIS A 158 7.71 -24.77 2.99
C HIS A 158 8.39 -25.22 1.68
N PRO A 159 7.64 -25.41 0.58
CA PRO A 159 8.22 -25.75 -0.72
C PRO A 159 9.24 -24.73 -1.20
N ARG A 160 10.43 -25.20 -1.55
CA ARG A 160 11.59 -24.38 -1.93
C ARG A 160 12.37 -25.02 -3.07
N MET A 161 13.02 -24.21 -3.91
CA MET A 161 13.90 -24.75 -4.95
C MET A 161 15.29 -24.10 -5.02
N GLY A 162 15.54 -23.04 -4.25
CA GLY A 162 16.88 -22.45 -4.20
C GLY A 162 17.12 -21.58 -2.98
N ALA A 163 18.38 -21.21 -2.77
CA ALA A 163 18.83 -20.33 -1.69
C ALA A 163 18.16 -18.97 -1.79
N LEU A 164 17.93 -18.46 -3.01
CA LEU A 164 16.94 -17.43 -3.26
C LEU A 164 15.82 -18.04 -4.08
N ASP A 165 14.72 -18.39 -3.42
CA ASP A 165 13.64 -19.18 -3.98
C ASP A 165 12.72 -18.33 -4.89
N VAL A 166 12.31 -17.14 -4.44
CA VAL A 166 11.59 -16.16 -5.27
C VAL A 166 11.98 -14.73 -4.93
N CYS A 167 12.09 -13.91 -5.98
CA CYS A 167 12.42 -12.48 -5.99
C CYS A 167 11.35 -11.69 -6.78
N PRO A 168 10.21 -11.32 -6.18
CA PRO A 168 9.18 -10.55 -6.86
C PRO A 168 9.40 -9.04 -6.74
N PHE A 169 9.21 -8.32 -7.84
CA PHE A 169 9.11 -6.86 -7.88
C PHE A 169 7.64 -6.43 -7.96
N ILE A 170 7.24 -5.50 -7.10
CA ILE A 170 5.84 -5.08 -6.95
C ILE A 170 5.76 -3.55 -7.12
N PRO A 171 4.76 -3.03 -7.85
CA PRO A 171 4.54 -1.59 -7.91
C PRO A 171 3.82 -1.11 -6.65
N VAL A 172 4.33 -0.04 -6.03
CA VAL A 172 3.69 0.62 -4.87
C VAL A 172 3.20 2.01 -5.26
N ARG A 173 4.10 2.91 -5.67
CA ARG A 173 3.71 4.28 -6.02
C ARG A 173 4.52 4.88 -7.16
N GLY A 174 3.82 5.45 -8.13
CA GLY A 174 4.43 6.13 -9.27
C GLY A 174 5.23 5.20 -10.19
N VAL A 175 5.00 3.89 -10.10
CA VAL A 175 5.68 2.84 -10.89
C VAL A 175 4.64 1.96 -11.54
N SER A 176 4.82 1.70 -12.84
CA SER A 176 3.93 0.82 -13.58
C SER A 176 4.33 -0.65 -13.41
N MET A 177 3.41 -1.57 -13.74
CA MET A 177 3.75 -2.99 -13.79
C MET A 177 4.86 -3.28 -14.82
N ALA A 178 4.90 -2.51 -15.92
CA ALA A 178 5.92 -2.67 -16.96
C ALA A 178 7.32 -2.34 -16.42
N ASP A 179 7.45 -1.28 -15.63
CA ASP A 179 8.72 -0.92 -14.98
C ASP A 179 9.19 -2.04 -14.02
N CYS A 180 8.27 -2.66 -13.28
CA CYS A 180 8.59 -3.80 -12.42
C CYS A 180 9.02 -5.03 -13.22
N VAL A 181 8.45 -5.26 -14.41
CA VAL A 181 8.90 -6.34 -15.32
C VAL A 181 10.34 -6.08 -15.76
N LEU A 182 10.67 -4.85 -16.15
CA LEU A 182 12.04 -4.46 -16.51
C LEU A 182 13.02 -4.67 -15.33
N CYS A 183 12.61 -4.34 -14.10
CA CYS A 183 13.42 -4.62 -12.91
C CYS A 183 13.67 -6.13 -12.72
N ALA A 184 12.65 -6.97 -12.92
CA ALA A 184 12.76 -8.41 -12.79
C ALA A 184 13.70 -9.01 -13.83
N GLU A 185 13.64 -8.52 -15.08
CA GLU A 185 14.55 -8.92 -16.16
C GLU A 185 15.99 -8.47 -15.88
N ALA A 186 16.19 -7.21 -15.47
CA ALA A 186 17.50 -6.68 -15.12
C ALA A 186 18.15 -7.45 -13.96
N PHE A 187 17.39 -7.74 -12.90
CA PHE A 187 17.87 -8.56 -11.79
C PHE A 187 18.21 -9.99 -12.25
N GLY A 188 17.31 -10.63 -13.00
CA GLY A 188 17.50 -12.01 -13.45
C GLY A 188 18.73 -12.19 -14.34
N GLN A 189 18.96 -11.25 -15.26
CA GLN A 189 20.12 -11.26 -16.14
C GLN A 189 21.44 -11.05 -15.36
N ARG A 190 21.47 -10.07 -14.44
CA ARG A 190 22.67 -9.79 -13.63
C ARG A 190 23.00 -10.92 -12.66
N LEU A 191 21.99 -11.44 -11.95
CA LEU A 191 22.16 -12.55 -11.01
C LEU A 191 22.73 -13.78 -11.71
N ALA A 192 22.18 -14.14 -12.87
CA ALA A 192 22.64 -15.27 -13.66
C ALA A 192 24.09 -15.07 -14.17
N ALA A 193 24.45 -13.85 -14.55
CA ALA A 193 25.80 -13.53 -15.01
C ALA A 193 26.85 -13.58 -13.88
N GLU A 194 26.49 -13.14 -12.67
CA GLU A 194 27.42 -13.06 -11.54
C GLU A 194 27.57 -14.39 -10.79
N LEU A 195 26.48 -15.12 -10.57
CA LEU A 195 26.49 -16.39 -9.82
C LEU A 195 26.52 -17.64 -10.71
N GLY A 196 26.22 -17.52 -12.01
CA GLY A 196 26.18 -18.67 -12.93
C GLY A 196 25.05 -19.66 -12.64
N VAL A 197 23.92 -19.17 -12.11
CA VAL A 197 22.77 -20.01 -11.65
C VAL A 197 21.59 -19.94 -12.61
N PRO A 198 20.74 -20.98 -12.68
CA PRO A 198 19.53 -20.98 -13.49
C PRO A 198 18.45 -20.07 -12.88
N VAL A 199 17.95 -19.12 -13.68
CA VAL A 199 16.91 -18.15 -13.27
C VAL A 199 15.69 -18.26 -14.18
N TYR A 200 14.49 -18.29 -13.58
CA TYR A 200 13.20 -18.34 -14.28
C TYR A 200 12.39 -17.07 -14.06
N LEU A 201 11.69 -16.62 -15.11
CA LEU A 201 10.75 -15.51 -15.03
C LEU A 201 9.33 -16.00 -14.73
N TYR A 202 8.65 -15.38 -13.75
CA TYR A 202 7.27 -15.71 -13.38
C TYR A 202 6.33 -14.51 -13.30
N GLY A 203 5.04 -14.78 -13.10
CA GLY A 203 4.01 -13.75 -12.94
C GLY A 203 3.79 -12.97 -14.24
N GLU A 204 3.77 -11.64 -14.14
CA GLU A 204 3.63 -10.75 -15.29
C GLU A 204 4.89 -10.70 -16.17
N ALA A 205 6.04 -11.15 -15.64
CA ALA A 205 7.29 -11.26 -16.40
C ALA A 205 7.45 -12.61 -17.13
N ALA A 206 6.54 -13.56 -16.93
CA ALA A 206 6.67 -14.90 -17.51
C ALA A 206 6.57 -14.88 -19.05
N ARG A 207 7.58 -15.42 -19.74
CA ARG A 207 7.60 -15.54 -21.21
C ARG A 207 6.65 -16.60 -21.75
N THR A 208 6.35 -17.61 -20.95
CA THR A 208 5.46 -18.71 -21.32
C THR A 208 4.33 -18.85 -20.33
N ALA A 209 3.14 -19.22 -20.82
CA ALA A 209 1.94 -19.34 -19.98
C ALA A 209 2.12 -20.37 -18.83
N GLY A 210 2.89 -21.44 -19.07
CA GLY A 210 3.19 -22.46 -18.08
C GLY A 210 4.05 -21.99 -16.89
N ARG A 211 4.75 -20.85 -17.03
CA ARG A 211 5.61 -20.26 -16.00
C ARG A 211 4.95 -19.11 -15.22
N ARG A 212 3.69 -18.77 -15.53
CA ARG A 212 2.99 -17.70 -14.80
C ARG A 212 2.80 -18.00 -13.33
N THR A 213 2.54 -19.27 -12.98
CA THR A 213 2.26 -19.67 -11.60
C THR A 213 3.52 -20.21 -10.91
N LEU A 214 3.86 -19.61 -9.77
CA LEU A 214 5.02 -20.01 -8.97
C LEU A 214 5.00 -21.51 -8.56
N PRO A 215 3.85 -22.08 -8.13
CA PRO A 215 3.79 -23.52 -7.83
C PRO A 215 4.09 -24.43 -9.01
N ALA A 216 3.82 -24.01 -10.26
CA ALA A 216 4.14 -24.80 -11.43
C ALA A 216 5.65 -24.87 -11.66
N ILE A 217 6.36 -23.75 -11.50
CA ILE A 217 7.83 -23.72 -11.58
C ILE A 217 8.44 -24.55 -10.44
N ARG A 218 7.89 -24.45 -9.23
CA ARG A 218 8.37 -25.16 -8.03
C ARG A 218 7.99 -26.64 -7.96
N ALA A 219 7.30 -27.19 -8.95
CA ALA A 219 6.90 -28.59 -8.92
C ALA A 219 8.13 -29.50 -8.79
N GLY A 220 8.17 -30.32 -7.74
CA GLY A 220 9.29 -31.20 -7.41
C GLY A 220 10.44 -30.54 -6.62
N GLU A 221 10.30 -29.27 -6.25
CA GLU A 221 11.21 -28.56 -5.34
C GLU A 221 12.69 -28.57 -5.78
N TYR A 222 13.61 -28.49 -4.82
CA TYR A 222 15.06 -28.54 -5.04
C TYR A 222 15.50 -29.88 -5.63
N GLU A 223 14.92 -30.98 -5.15
CA GLU A 223 15.29 -32.36 -5.50
C GLU A 223 15.02 -32.70 -6.97
N ALA A 224 14.05 -32.04 -7.61
CA ALA A 224 13.74 -32.27 -9.02
C ALA A 224 14.63 -31.47 -10.00
N LEU A 225 15.38 -30.47 -9.53
CA LEU A 225 16.20 -29.62 -10.41
C LEU A 225 17.24 -30.36 -11.26
N PRO A 226 17.97 -31.37 -10.75
CA PRO A 226 18.96 -32.10 -11.55
C PRO A 226 18.36 -32.77 -12.79
N GLU A 227 17.11 -33.25 -12.71
CA GLU A 227 16.41 -33.85 -13.84
C GLU A 227 15.65 -32.82 -14.69
N LYS A 228 15.06 -31.80 -14.05
CA LYS A 228 14.33 -30.74 -14.76
C LYS A 228 15.25 -29.94 -15.68
N LEU A 229 16.45 -29.57 -15.23
CA LEU A 229 17.39 -28.76 -16.01
C LEU A 229 17.92 -29.48 -17.27
N LYS A 230 17.80 -30.81 -17.36
CA LYS A 230 18.13 -31.60 -18.56
C LYS A 230 17.07 -31.49 -19.65
N GLN A 231 15.85 -31.08 -19.31
CA GLN A 231 14.72 -31.04 -20.23
C GLN A 231 14.66 -29.68 -20.95
N ALA A 232 14.57 -29.69 -22.28
CA ALA A 232 14.50 -28.46 -23.08
C ALA A 232 13.31 -27.56 -22.72
N VAL A 233 12.19 -28.15 -22.28
CA VAL A 233 10.98 -27.41 -21.83
C VAL A 233 11.27 -26.55 -20.59
N TRP A 234 12.20 -26.99 -19.75
CA TRP A 234 12.62 -26.32 -18.53
C TRP A 234 13.97 -25.59 -18.69
N ALA A 235 14.35 -25.23 -19.92
CA ALA A 235 15.49 -24.33 -20.13
C ALA A 235 15.25 -23.00 -19.37
N PRO A 236 16.19 -22.54 -18.54
CA PRO A 236 16.02 -21.32 -17.77
C PRO A 236 15.91 -20.09 -18.69
N ASP A 237 15.24 -19.04 -18.22
CA ASP A 237 15.09 -17.80 -18.99
C ASP A 237 16.41 -17.01 -19.03
N PHE A 238 17.18 -17.08 -17.95
CA PHE A 238 18.55 -16.56 -17.85
C PHE A 238 19.47 -17.56 -17.15
N GLY A 239 20.76 -17.53 -17.52
CA GLY A 239 21.79 -18.38 -16.95
C GLY A 239 21.90 -19.76 -17.59
N PRO A 240 22.89 -20.56 -17.18
CA PRO A 240 23.12 -21.88 -17.73
C PRO A 240 22.12 -22.91 -17.18
N SER A 241 21.85 -23.98 -17.94
CA SER A 241 21.08 -25.15 -17.47
C SER A 241 21.92 -26.09 -16.59
N THR A 242 22.83 -25.53 -15.80
CA THR A 242 23.75 -26.26 -14.92
C THR A 242 23.20 -26.27 -13.50
N PHE A 243 23.19 -27.44 -12.86
CA PHE A 243 22.75 -27.56 -11.48
C PHE A 243 23.88 -27.15 -10.51
N VAL A 244 23.58 -26.18 -9.64
CA VAL A 244 24.51 -25.69 -8.61
C VAL A 244 24.01 -26.18 -7.23
N PRO A 245 24.66 -27.16 -6.58
CA PRO A 245 24.14 -27.77 -5.35
C PRO A 245 23.98 -26.82 -4.17
N SER A 246 24.89 -25.85 -4.01
CA SER A 246 24.79 -24.89 -2.92
C SER A 246 23.62 -23.90 -3.09
N TRP A 247 23.15 -23.69 -4.32
CA TRP A 247 22.17 -22.65 -4.64
C TRP A 247 20.81 -23.15 -5.12
N GLY A 248 20.76 -24.21 -5.93
CA GLY A 248 19.53 -24.61 -6.63
C GLY A 248 19.18 -23.68 -7.80
N ALA A 249 17.94 -23.22 -7.87
CA ALA A 249 17.44 -22.33 -8.91
C ALA A 249 16.62 -21.17 -8.35
N THR A 250 16.62 -20.03 -9.03
CA THR A 250 15.93 -18.81 -8.58
C THR A 250 14.77 -18.43 -9.48
N VAL A 251 13.66 -17.98 -8.91
CA VAL A 251 12.57 -17.36 -9.66
C VAL A 251 12.57 -15.85 -9.44
N THR A 252 12.50 -15.05 -10.50
CA THR A 252 12.27 -13.60 -10.42
C THR A 252 11.07 -13.21 -11.26
N GLY A 253 10.38 -12.13 -10.92
CA GLY A 253 9.23 -11.70 -11.71
C GLY A 253 8.54 -10.46 -11.15
N ALA A 254 7.51 -10.00 -11.85
CA ALA A 254 6.67 -8.89 -11.42
C ALA A 254 5.26 -9.39 -11.12
N ARG A 255 4.64 -8.83 -10.08
CA ARG A 255 3.25 -9.17 -9.71
C ARG A 255 2.59 -8.04 -8.94
N LYS A 256 1.27 -8.11 -8.85
CA LYS A 256 0.50 -7.28 -7.91
C LYS A 256 0.82 -7.65 -6.47
N PHE A 257 0.51 -6.72 -5.56
CA PHE A 257 0.67 -6.92 -4.13
C PHE A 257 -0.13 -8.14 -3.66
N LEU A 258 0.54 -9.06 -2.97
CA LEU A 258 -0.07 -10.28 -2.45
C LEU A 258 -0.23 -10.16 -0.94
N LEU A 259 -1.43 -10.48 -0.44
CA LEU A 259 -1.69 -10.53 1.00
C LEU A 259 -1.68 -11.97 1.48
N ALA A 260 -0.77 -12.29 2.39
CA ALA A 260 -0.77 -13.54 3.12
C ALA A 260 -1.67 -13.38 4.36
N PHE A 261 -2.84 -14.00 4.30
CA PHE A 261 -3.91 -13.87 5.28
C PHE A 261 -4.31 -15.24 5.84
N ASN A 262 -4.02 -15.46 7.11
CA ASN A 262 -4.30 -16.71 7.80
C ASN A 262 -5.53 -16.54 8.70
N ILE A 263 -6.55 -17.37 8.53
CA ILE A 263 -7.75 -17.38 9.38
C ILE A 263 -7.63 -18.49 10.41
N ASN A 264 -7.80 -18.15 11.69
CA ASN A 264 -7.63 -19.08 12.80
C ASN A 264 -8.92 -19.83 13.10
N LEU A 265 -8.82 -21.15 13.23
CA LEU A 265 -9.94 -22.05 13.49
C LEU A 265 -9.58 -22.99 14.65
N LEU A 266 -10.49 -23.15 15.62
CA LEU A 266 -10.37 -24.26 16.58
C LEU A 266 -10.94 -25.52 15.93
N SER A 267 -10.11 -26.15 15.10
CA SER A 267 -10.48 -27.30 14.28
C SER A 267 -9.27 -28.21 14.02
N THR A 268 -9.47 -29.33 13.33
CA THR A 268 -8.36 -30.17 12.88
C THR A 268 -7.74 -29.65 11.58
N LYS A 269 -6.51 -30.06 11.27
CA LYS A 269 -5.81 -29.72 10.02
C LYS A 269 -6.63 -30.09 8.79
N GLU A 270 -7.30 -31.24 8.81
CA GLU A 270 -8.09 -31.75 7.69
C GLU A 270 -9.34 -30.89 7.44
N GLN A 271 -9.96 -30.41 8.53
CA GLN A 271 -11.12 -29.53 8.45
C GLN A 271 -10.73 -28.16 7.87
N ALA A 272 -9.65 -27.56 8.37
CA ALA A 272 -9.11 -26.33 7.81
C ALA A 272 -8.72 -26.50 6.33
N HIS A 273 -8.08 -27.62 5.98
CA HIS A 273 -7.67 -27.87 4.60
C HIS A 273 -8.88 -28.01 3.67
N ARG A 274 -9.94 -28.69 4.13
CA ARG A 274 -11.19 -28.79 3.38
C ARG A 274 -11.88 -27.44 3.16
N ILE A 275 -11.81 -26.52 4.12
CA ILE A 275 -12.33 -25.16 3.94
C ILE A 275 -11.50 -24.43 2.88
N ALA A 276 -10.16 -24.48 2.98
CA ALA A 276 -9.25 -23.88 2.00
C ALA A 276 -9.52 -24.38 0.57
N LEU A 277 -9.78 -25.68 0.40
CA LEU A 277 -10.12 -26.29 -0.91
C LEU A 277 -11.43 -25.75 -1.51
N ASN A 278 -12.42 -25.36 -0.69
CA ASN A 278 -13.67 -24.81 -1.22
C ASN A 278 -13.54 -23.32 -1.55
N LEU A 279 -12.66 -22.60 -0.83
CA LEU A 279 -12.49 -21.17 -1.00
C LEU A 279 -11.54 -20.84 -2.16
N ARG A 280 -10.39 -21.50 -2.26
CA ARG A 280 -9.34 -21.18 -3.24
C ARG A 280 -9.80 -21.39 -4.69
N GLU A 281 -9.34 -20.54 -5.60
CA GLU A 281 -9.80 -20.52 -7.00
C GLU A 281 -9.64 -21.87 -7.72
N GLN A 282 -8.50 -22.54 -7.51
CA GLN A 282 -8.22 -23.85 -8.09
C GLN A 282 -9.23 -24.93 -7.65
N GLY A 283 -9.86 -24.74 -6.50
CA GLY A 283 -10.78 -25.69 -5.92
C GLY A 283 -10.13 -27.04 -5.59
N ARG A 284 -10.86 -28.12 -5.88
CA ARG A 284 -10.39 -29.50 -5.69
C ARG A 284 -9.83 -30.05 -7.01
N GLY A 285 -8.56 -30.45 -6.99
CA GLY A 285 -7.90 -31.06 -8.14
C GLY A 285 -8.39 -32.48 -8.43
N GLN A 286 -8.12 -32.98 -9.64
CA GLN A 286 -8.39 -34.37 -10.00
C GLN A 286 -7.59 -35.31 -9.08
N GLY A 287 -8.29 -36.16 -8.31
CA GLY A 287 -7.68 -37.17 -7.44
C GLY A 287 -7.77 -36.93 -5.93
N GLN A 288 -8.29 -35.79 -5.46
CA GLN A 288 -8.56 -35.60 -4.02
C GLN A 288 -9.89 -36.27 -3.62
N VAL A 289 -9.77 -37.44 -2.99
CA VAL A 289 -10.89 -38.30 -2.59
C VAL A 289 -11.76 -37.59 -1.55
N HIS A 290 -13.09 -37.64 -1.74
CA HIS A 290 -14.03 -37.37 -0.66
C HIS A 290 -13.80 -38.44 0.42
N TRP A 291 -13.35 -38.07 1.62
CA TRP A 291 -13.38 -38.99 2.76
C TRP A 291 -14.84 -39.41 2.96
N ARG A 292 -15.20 -40.62 2.49
CA ARG A 292 -16.46 -41.24 2.83
C ARG A 292 -16.40 -41.49 4.32
N VAL A 293 -17.41 -40.97 5.02
CA VAL A 293 -17.72 -41.37 6.39
C VAL A 293 -17.72 -42.91 6.43
N PRO A 294 -17.04 -43.57 7.38
CA PRO A 294 -17.21 -45.01 7.55
C PRO A 294 -18.69 -45.21 7.93
N THR A 295 -19.50 -45.71 7.01
CA THR A 295 -20.84 -46.15 7.37
C THR A 295 -20.71 -47.31 8.34
N CYS A 296 -21.46 -47.27 9.44
CA CYS A 296 -21.60 -48.35 10.41
C CYS A 296 -22.35 -49.55 9.78
N SER A 297 -21.75 -50.19 8.78
CA SER A 297 -22.17 -51.49 8.27
C SER A 297 -20.92 -52.23 7.85
N GLY A 298 -20.48 -53.15 8.70
CA GLY A 298 -19.22 -53.89 8.56
C GLY A 298 -19.19 -54.78 7.33
N ARG A 299 -18.93 -54.22 6.15
CA ARG A 299 -18.42 -54.96 4.99
C ARG A 299 -17.17 -54.27 4.47
N ARG A 300 -16.03 -54.96 4.57
CA ARG A 300 -14.80 -54.62 3.86
C ARG A 300 -15.07 -54.81 2.36
N GLY A 301 -15.38 -53.73 1.66
CA GLY A 301 -15.39 -53.69 0.19
C GLY A 301 -14.00 -53.31 -0.31
N GLY A 302 -13.46 -54.11 -1.23
CA GLY A 302 -12.11 -53.94 -1.78
C GLY A 302 -11.88 -52.61 -2.49
N ALA A 303 -10.58 -52.29 -2.66
CA ALA A 303 -10.08 -51.11 -3.35
C ALA A 303 -10.54 -51.08 -4.82
N GLY A 304 -11.70 -50.46 -5.06
CA GLY A 304 -12.15 -50.08 -6.38
C GLY A 304 -11.64 -48.69 -6.73
N ALA A 305 -10.97 -48.58 -7.88
CA ALA A 305 -10.48 -47.32 -8.45
C ALA A 305 -11.54 -46.22 -8.38
N GLY A 306 -11.27 -45.17 -7.59
CA GLY A 306 -12.15 -44.02 -7.46
C GLY A 306 -12.25 -43.29 -8.80
N LYS A 307 -13.47 -43.20 -9.35
CA LYS A 307 -13.75 -42.32 -10.50
C LYS A 307 -13.28 -40.90 -10.17
N ALA A 308 -12.43 -40.34 -11.02
CA ALA A 308 -12.02 -38.94 -10.96
C ALA A 308 -13.26 -38.05 -10.99
N LEU A 309 -13.52 -37.32 -9.92
CA LEU A 309 -14.57 -36.30 -9.87
C LEU A 309 -14.16 -35.11 -10.77
N PRO A 310 -15.14 -34.44 -11.43
CA PRO A 310 -14.85 -33.28 -12.26
C PRO A 310 -14.22 -32.16 -11.44
N LEU A 311 -13.35 -31.38 -12.09
CA LEU A 311 -12.67 -30.23 -11.49
C LEU A 311 -13.75 -29.24 -10.98
N GLN A 312 -13.90 -29.12 -9.67
CA GLN A 312 -14.81 -28.14 -9.08
C GLN A 312 -13.98 -26.95 -8.62
N PRO A 313 -14.05 -25.80 -9.33
CA PRO A 313 -13.36 -24.59 -8.90
C PRO A 313 -13.94 -24.11 -7.57
N GLY A 314 -13.11 -23.41 -6.78
CA GLY A 314 -13.56 -22.83 -5.52
C GLY A 314 -14.37 -21.54 -5.70
N ARG A 315 -14.85 -21.01 -4.58
CA ARG A 315 -15.77 -19.87 -4.54
C ARG A 315 -15.10 -18.53 -4.81
N LEU A 316 -13.87 -18.34 -4.33
CA LEU A 316 -13.16 -17.06 -4.39
C LEU A 316 -12.18 -17.06 -5.57
N LYS A 317 -12.22 -16.00 -6.38
CA LYS A 317 -11.28 -15.78 -7.47
C LYS A 317 -9.99 -15.17 -6.93
N LYS A 318 -8.85 -15.41 -7.58
CA LYS A 318 -7.56 -14.84 -7.17
C LYS A 318 -7.15 -15.15 -5.72
N VAL A 319 -7.67 -16.22 -5.16
CA VAL A 319 -7.30 -16.71 -3.83
C VAL A 319 -6.66 -18.07 -3.97
N GLN A 320 -5.45 -18.21 -3.43
CA GLN A 320 -4.82 -19.50 -3.19
C GLN A 320 -4.88 -19.81 -1.71
N GLY A 321 -4.88 -21.09 -1.34
CA GLY A 321 -4.88 -21.42 0.07
C GLY A 321 -4.73 -22.90 0.36
N ILE A 322 -4.31 -23.17 1.59
CA ILE A 322 -4.12 -24.48 2.17
C ILE A 322 -4.51 -24.43 3.66
N GLY A 323 -5.01 -25.53 4.18
CA GLY A 323 -5.14 -25.70 5.64
C GLY A 323 -3.91 -26.34 6.23
N TRP A 324 -3.46 -25.81 7.35
CA TRP A 324 -2.32 -26.30 8.13
C TRP A 324 -2.60 -26.15 9.63
N TYR A 325 -1.70 -26.67 10.45
CA TYR A 325 -1.85 -26.71 11.89
C TYR A 325 -0.61 -26.09 12.52
N LEU A 326 -0.81 -25.23 13.53
CA LEU A 326 0.25 -24.54 14.22
C LEU A 326 0.43 -25.18 15.60
N ASP A 327 1.45 -26.03 15.73
CA ASP A 327 1.69 -26.83 16.94
C ASP A 327 1.92 -25.95 18.18
N GLU A 328 2.69 -24.86 18.03
CA GLU A 328 3.03 -23.94 19.14
C GLU A 328 1.82 -23.26 19.78
N LYS A 329 0.74 -23.09 19.01
CA LYS A 329 -0.48 -22.41 19.44
C LYS A 329 -1.68 -23.34 19.55
N ASN A 330 -1.49 -24.63 19.25
CA ASN A 330 -2.53 -25.66 19.31
C ASN A 330 -3.81 -25.27 18.53
N LEU A 331 -3.64 -24.73 17.32
CA LEU A 331 -4.75 -24.23 16.48
C LEU A 331 -4.55 -24.57 15.00
N ALA A 332 -5.65 -24.77 14.28
CA ALA A 332 -5.61 -24.92 12.83
C ALA A 332 -5.81 -23.57 12.14
N GLN A 333 -5.18 -23.41 10.97
CA GLN A 333 -5.32 -22.21 10.16
C GLN A 333 -5.72 -22.54 8.73
N VAL A 334 -6.60 -21.72 8.18
CA VAL A 334 -6.80 -21.60 6.74
C VAL A 334 -5.84 -20.53 6.26
N SER A 335 -4.69 -20.94 5.74
CA SER A 335 -3.71 -20.03 5.16
C SER A 335 -4.12 -19.69 3.74
N THR A 336 -4.29 -18.39 3.48
CA THR A 336 -4.69 -17.89 2.16
C THR A 336 -3.73 -16.84 1.65
N ASN A 337 -3.57 -16.83 0.34
CA ASN A 337 -2.81 -15.86 -0.42
C ASN A 337 -3.79 -15.15 -1.36
N LEU A 338 -4.09 -13.89 -1.07
CA LEU A 338 -4.90 -13.03 -1.93
C LEU A 338 -3.96 -12.48 -3.00
N LEU A 339 -4.10 -12.99 -4.23
CA LEU A 339 -3.28 -12.56 -5.38
C LEU A 339 -3.67 -11.16 -5.86
N ASP A 340 -4.92 -10.76 -5.61
CA ASP A 340 -5.44 -9.44 -5.93
C ASP A 340 -6.55 -9.07 -4.94
N PHE A 341 -6.24 -8.16 -4.01
CA PHE A 341 -7.17 -7.72 -2.96
C PHE A 341 -8.27 -6.79 -3.50
N GLU A 342 -8.13 -6.23 -4.71
CA GLU A 342 -9.18 -5.43 -5.33
C GLU A 342 -10.30 -6.31 -5.91
N VAL A 343 -9.94 -7.52 -6.39
CA VAL A 343 -10.91 -8.50 -6.89
C VAL A 343 -11.55 -9.27 -5.74
N THR A 344 -10.77 -9.68 -4.75
CA THR A 344 -11.28 -10.38 -3.56
C THR A 344 -10.69 -9.74 -2.30
N PRO A 345 -11.44 -8.84 -1.66
CA PRO A 345 -11.01 -8.14 -0.46
C PRO A 345 -10.81 -9.05 0.76
N LEU A 346 -10.03 -8.57 1.73
CA LEU A 346 -9.76 -9.26 3.01
C LEU A 346 -11.04 -9.68 3.75
N HIS A 347 -12.00 -8.76 3.85
CA HIS A 347 -13.27 -9.02 4.55
C HIS A 347 -14.07 -10.14 3.87
N THR A 348 -14.06 -10.23 2.53
CA THR A 348 -14.77 -11.29 1.80
C THR A 348 -14.18 -12.67 2.11
N VAL A 349 -12.84 -12.79 2.13
CA VAL A 349 -12.17 -14.05 2.49
C VAL A 349 -12.51 -14.47 3.93
N TYR A 350 -12.45 -13.52 4.87
CA TYR A 350 -12.74 -13.78 6.27
C TYR A 350 -14.21 -14.19 6.49
N GLU A 351 -15.15 -13.43 5.95
CA GLU A 351 -16.60 -13.70 6.09
C GLU A 351 -17.01 -15.01 5.41
N GLU A 352 -16.45 -15.34 4.24
CA GLU A 352 -16.73 -16.61 3.58
C GLU A 352 -16.10 -17.79 4.31
N THR A 353 -14.93 -17.61 4.93
CA THR A 353 -14.35 -18.61 5.83
C THR A 353 -15.24 -18.82 7.06
N CYS A 354 -15.74 -17.73 7.65
CA CYS A 354 -16.70 -17.78 8.75
C CYS A 354 -17.99 -18.49 8.35
N ARG A 355 -18.49 -18.24 7.13
CA ARG A 355 -19.68 -18.89 6.58
C ARG A 355 -19.46 -20.40 6.38
N GLU A 356 -18.35 -20.81 5.77
CA GLU A 356 -18.03 -22.22 5.56
C GLU A 356 -17.81 -22.98 6.89
N ALA A 357 -17.20 -22.32 7.89
CA ALA A 357 -16.99 -22.87 9.22
C ALA A 357 -18.31 -23.06 10.00
N ARG A 358 -19.28 -22.14 9.82
CA ARG A 358 -20.63 -22.25 10.41
C ARG A 358 -21.50 -23.32 9.74
N VAL A 359 -21.43 -23.44 8.42
CA VAL A 359 -22.28 -24.35 7.63
C VAL A 359 -21.91 -25.83 7.84
N ARG A 360 -20.76 -26.15 8.45
CA ARG A 360 -20.27 -27.54 8.53
C ARG A 360 -19.77 -27.92 9.92
N GLY A 361 -20.68 -28.39 10.77
CA GLY A 361 -20.36 -29.31 11.86
C GLY A 361 -20.17 -30.72 11.32
N TRP A 362 -19.05 -31.37 11.62
CA TRP A 362 -18.77 -32.74 11.19
C TRP A 362 -19.43 -33.76 12.13
N ALA A 363 -20.19 -34.68 11.53
CA ALA A 363 -20.62 -35.94 12.12
C ALA A 363 -19.48 -36.98 12.00
N GLY A 364 -18.63 -37.10 13.02
CA GLY A 364 -17.71 -38.24 13.10
C GLY A 364 -16.55 -38.06 14.07
N ALA A 365 -16.48 -39.01 15.00
CA ALA A 365 -15.40 -39.26 15.96
C ALA A 365 -15.17 -38.15 17.00
N ALA A 366 -15.94 -38.20 18.09
CA ALA A 366 -15.44 -37.72 19.38
C ALA A 366 -14.20 -38.55 19.77
N PRO A 367 -13.12 -37.93 20.28
CA PRO A 367 -12.05 -38.67 20.92
C PRO A 367 -12.61 -39.28 22.21
N ALA A 368 -12.34 -40.56 22.44
CA ALA A 368 -12.68 -41.24 23.68
C ALA A 368 -11.89 -40.62 24.84
N ALA A 369 -12.43 -39.55 25.43
CA ALA A 369 -12.04 -39.12 26.77
C ALA A 369 -12.70 -40.07 27.76
N SER A 370 -11.85 -40.74 28.53
CA SER A 370 -12.15 -41.63 29.64
C SER A 370 -13.29 -41.11 30.53
N ALA A 371 -14.44 -41.76 30.47
CA ALA A 371 -15.43 -41.72 31.54
C ALA A 371 -15.86 -43.15 31.83
N SER A 372 -15.64 -43.54 33.09
CA SER A 372 -15.97 -44.79 33.74
C SER A 372 -17.16 -45.55 33.14
N ALA A 373 -16.90 -46.81 32.77
CA ALA A 373 -17.92 -47.82 32.58
C ALA A 373 -18.73 -47.98 33.86
N GLN A 374 -20.04 -47.73 33.81
CA GLN A 374 -21.04 -48.41 34.64
C GLN A 374 -22.46 -48.16 34.08
N HIS A 375 -23.08 -49.26 33.66
CA HIS A 375 -24.52 -49.50 33.50
C HIS A 375 -25.28 -48.80 32.35
N CYS A 376 -25.46 -49.53 31.23
CA CYS A 376 -26.72 -49.51 30.48
C CYS A 376 -27.18 -50.97 30.25
N PRO A 377 -28.41 -51.35 30.63
CA PRO A 377 -28.94 -52.68 30.35
C PRO A 377 -29.37 -52.77 28.88
N ALA A 378 -29.13 -53.92 28.27
CA ALA A 378 -29.59 -54.24 26.94
C ALA A 378 -31.12 -54.48 26.95
N ALA A 379 -31.89 -53.67 26.24
CA ALA A 379 -33.22 -54.04 25.75
C ALA A 379 -33.63 -53.17 24.56
N ALA A 380 -34.19 -53.84 23.57
CA ALA A 380 -34.57 -53.35 22.25
C ALA A 380 -35.57 -52.19 22.26
N SER A 381 -35.30 -51.15 21.47
CA SER A 381 -36.28 -50.55 20.56
C SER A 381 -35.56 -49.58 19.61
N ALA A 382 -35.77 -49.80 18.32
CA ALA A 382 -35.23 -48.99 17.26
C ALA A 382 -36.08 -47.72 17.09
N HIS A 383 -35.81 -46.65 17.85
CA HIS A 383 -36.33 -45.32 17.53
C HIS A 383 -35.35 -44.20 17.93
N HIS A 384 -34.96 -43.42 16.92
CA HIS A 384 -34.41 -42.07 17.00
C HIS A 384 -33.16 -41.87 17.87
N CYS A 385 -31.99 -42.14 17.29
CA CYS A 385 -30.80 -41.37 17.64
C CYS A 385 -30.97 -39.98 17.01
N PRO A 386 -30.95 -38.87 17.77
CA PRO A 386 -30.96 -37.54 17.15
C PRO A 386 -29.72 -37.40 16.25
N PRO A 387 -29.82 -36.69 15.11
CA PRO A 387 -28.65 -36.44 14.28
C PRO A 387 -27.55 -35.78 15.13
N PRO A 388 -26.26 -36.07 14.86
CA PRO A 388 -25.15 -35.50 15.61
C PRO A 388 -25.28 -33.98 15.61
N GLN A 389 -25.33 -33.39 16.80
CA GLN A 389 -25.48 -31.95 16.99
C GLN A 389 -24.42 -31.21 16.17
N GLU A 390 -24.90 -30.28 15.33
CA GLU A 390 -24.09 -29.44 14.45
C GLU A 390 -23.15 -28.55 15.28
N LEU A 391 -21.93 -29.02 15.53
CA LEU A 391 -20.88 -28.21 16.15
C LEU A 391 -20.32 -27.24 15.10
N SER A 392 -20.81 -26.00 15.12
CA SER A 392 -20.23 -24.89 14.36
C SER A 392 -18.74 -24.74 14.73
N LEU A 393 -17.84 -24.77 13.73
CA LEU A 393 -16.41 -24.57 13.99
C LEU A 393 -16.17 -23.07 14.31
N PRO A 394 -15.64 -22.72 15.48
CA PRO A 394 -15.44 -21.32 15.83
C PRO A 394 -14.21 -20.75 15.11
N VAL A 395 -14.40 -19.61 14.46
CA VAL A 395 -13.32 -18.79 13.92
C VAL A 395 -12.83 -17.85 15.02
N VAL A 396 -11.53 -17.86 15.30
CA VAL A 396 -10.91 -17.14 16.42
C VAL A 396 -9.94 -16.07 15.92
N GLY A 397 -10.45 -15.21 15.03
CA GLY A 397 -9.70 -14.11 14.43
C GLY A 397 -8.79 -14.57 13.29
N SER A 398 -7.79 -13.73 12.98
CA SER A 398 -6.91 -13.93 11.84
C SER A 398 -5.54 -13.30 12.08
N GLN A 399 -4.61 -13.56 11.15
CA GLN A 399 -3.26 -13.01 11.15
C GLN A 399 -2.90 -12.58 9.73
N LEU A 400 -2.35 -11.36 9.62
CA LEU A 400 -1.63 -10.93 8.42
C LEU A 400 -0.15 -11.26 8.59
N VAL A 401 0.44 -11.90 7.58
CA VAL A 401 1.86 -12.22 7.51
C VAL A 401 2.55 -11.19 6.62
N GLY A 402 3.64 -10.59 7.12
CA GLY A 402 4.31 -9.47 6.49
C GLY A 402 3.50 -8.15 6.49
N LEU A 403 3.69 -7.36 5.43
CA LEU A 403 3.12 -6.03 5.27
C LEU A 403 1.79 -6.02 4.50
N VAL A 404 1.00 -4.97 4.70
CA VAL A 404 -0.32 -4.77 4.07
C VAL A 404 -0.45 -3.36 3.51
N PRO A 405 -1.03 -3.16 2.31
CA PRO A 405 -1.38 -1.84 1.81
C PRO A 405 -2.54 -1.24 2.60
N LEU A 406 -2.46 0.06 2.89
CA LEU A 406 -3.49 0.81 3.63
C LEU A 406 -4.87 0.64 3.01
N LYS A 407 -4.95 0.71 1.67
CA LYS A 407 -6.19 0.52 0.90
C LYS A 407 -6.90 -0.79 1.25
N ALA A 408 -6.17 -1.89 1.42
CA ALA A 408 -6.78 -3.20 1.69
C ALA A 408 -7.52 -3.23 3.05
N LEU A 409 -6.97 -2.55 4.06
CA LEU A 409 -7.60 -2.41 5.37
C LEU A 409 -8.76 -1.41 5.34
N LEU A 410 -8.62 -0.29 4.61
CA LEU A 410 -9.67 0.71 4.49
C LEU A 410 -10.89 0.19 3.70
N ASP A 411 -10.68 -0.60 2.65
CA ASP A 411 -11.74 -1.26 1.91
C ASP A 411 -12.51 -2.25 2.82
N ALA A 412 -11.81 -2.95 3.72
CA ALA A 412 -12.44 -3.78 4.73
C ALA A 412 -13.20 -2.96 5.78
N ALA A 413 -12.65 -1.82 6.22
CA ALA A 413 -13.32 -0.94 7.17
C ALA A 413 -14.62 -0.36 6.58
N ALA A 414 -14.57 0.09 5.32
CA ALA A 414 -15.71 0.62 4.60
C ALA A 414 -16.85 -0.41 4.51
N PHE A 415 -16.52 -1.67 4.18
CA PHE A 415 -17.50 -2.77 4.16
C PHE A 415 -18.19 -2.97 5.52
N TYR A 416 -17.43 -2.99 6.61
CA TYR A 416 -18.01 -3.14 7.95
C TYR A 416 -18.81 -1.91 8.39
N CYS A 417 -18.38 -0.71 8.00
CA CYS A 417 -19.14 0.52 8.24
C CYS A 417 -20.50 0.49 7.53
N GLU A 418 -20.53 0.04 6.28
CA GLU A 418 -21.78 -0.08 5.50
C GLU A 418 -22.70 -1.16 6.08
N ARG A 419 -22.16 -2.36 6.32
CA ARG A 419 -22.92 -3.51 6.85
C ARG A 419 -23.54 -3.22 8.22
N ASP A 420 -22.75 -2.65 9.12
CA ASP A 420 -23.15 -2.41 10.51
C ASP A 420 -23.73 -0.99 10.71
N LYS A 421 -23.89 -0.21 9.62
CA LYS A 421 -24.39 1.19 9.62
C LYS A 421 -23.63 2.12 10.58
N LEU A 422 -22.32 1.92 10.68
CA LEU A 422 -21.44 2.73 11.52
C LEU A 422 -20.97 3.97 10.77
N PHE A 423 -20.85 5.08 11.50
CA PHE A 423 -20.27 6.31 10.97
C PHE A 423 -18.91 6.54 11.62
N VAL A 424 -17.86 6.32 10.84
CA VAL A 424 -16.46 6.47 11.27
C VAL A 424 -15.75 7.35 10.24
N LEU A 425 -15.30 8.53 10.69
CA LEU A 425 -14.61 9.52 9.85
C LEU A 425 -13.11 9.27 9.84
N GLU A 426 -12.49 9.35 11.01
CA GLU A 426 -11.05 9.23 11.18
C GLU A 426 -10.51 7.91 10.64
N GLU A 427 -9.46 7.99 9.82
CA GLU A 427 -8.78 6.85 9.22
C GLU A 427 -8.27 5.88 10.31
N GLU A 428 -7.69 6.44 11.37
CA GLU A 428 -7.22 5.67 12.52
C GLU A 428 -8.34 4.84 13.16
N HIS A 429 -9.53 5.41 13.32
CA HIS A 429 -10.68 4.68 13.87
C HIS A 429 -11.19 3.61 12.91
N ARG A 430 -11.12 3.83 11.59
CA ARG A 430 -11.42 2.80 10.59
C ARG A 430 -10.42 1.65 10.66
N LEU A 431 -9.14 1.94 10.86
CA LEU A 431 -8.12 0.92 11.07
C LEU A 431 -8.32 0.19 12.40
N ARG A 432 -8.71 0.87 13.48
CA ARG A 432 -9.06 0.22 14.77
C ARG A 432 -10.33 -0.63 14.70
N LEU A 433 -11.23 -0.41 13.73
CA LEU A 433 -12.40 -1.26 13.51
C LEU A 433 -12.00 -2.63 12.95
N VAL A 434 -10.97 -2.64 12.10
CA VAL A 434 -10.48 -3.83 11.38
C VAL A 434 -9.32 -4.50 12.14
N GLY A 435 -8.45 -3.70 12.75
CA GLY A 435 -7.35 -4.07 13.64
C GLY A 435 -7.70 -3.92 15.13
N SER A 436 -6.69 -3.90 16.00
CA SER A 436 -6.90 -4.08 17.45
C SER A 436 -6.92 -2.81 18.30
N ARG A 437 -7.33 -3.01 19.57
CA ARG A 437 -7.42 -2.02 20.66
C ARG A 437 -6.07 -1.53 21.20
N GLY A 438 -4.96 -2.23 20.93
CA GLY A 438 -3.70 -2.06 21.68
C GLY A 438 -2.65 -1.13 21.06
N ALA A 439 -2.81 -0.70 19.81
CA ALA A 439 -1.69 -0.17 19.02
C ALA A 439 -1.34 1.32 19.21
N TRP A 440 -2.10 2.07 20.02
CA TRP A 440 -1.98 3.54 20.08
C TRP A 440 -1.62 4.10 21.46
N ALA A 441 -1.39 3.23 22.45
CA ALA A 441 -0.84 3.62 23.74
C ALA A 441 0.70 3.62 23.67
N GLY A 442 1.28 4.62 23.01
CA GLY A 442 2.73 4.63 22.78
C GLY A 442 3.29 5.92 22.21
N ALA A 443 2.97 7.08 22.79
CA ALA A 443 3.74 8.32 22.60
C ALA A 443 3.46 9.39 23.67
N SER A 444 3.38 9.03 24.96
CA SER A 444 3.54 10.00 26.06
C SER A 444 3.59 9.31 27.42
N GLY A 445 4.75 9.42 28.09
CA GLY A 445 4.84 9.39 29.55
C GLY A 445 4.93 8.02 30.22
N LEU A 446 6.08 7.77 30.86
CA LEU A 446 6.34 6.73 31.85
C LEU A 446 5.15 6.50 32.82
N ALA A 447 4.39 5.43 32.64
CA ALA A 447 3.50 4.90 33.67
C ALA A 447 4.23 3.80 34.45
N ARG A 448 4.68 4.13 35.67
CA ARG A 448 5.22 3.16 36.64
C ARG A 448 4.19 2.05 36.92
N PRO A 449 4.60 0.77 37.07
CA PRO A 449 3.69 -0.29 37.46
C PRO A 449 3.23 -0.08 38.91
N ARG A 450 1.91 -0.13 39.15
CA ARG A 450 1.36 -0.20 40.52
C ARG A 450 1.56 -1.62 41.07
N PRO A 451 1.93 -1.77 42.36
CA PRO A 451 2.23 -3.08 42.94
C PRO A 451 0.95 -3.90 43.17
N SER A 452 1.12 -5.22 43.10
CA SER A 452 0.14 -6.23 43.45
C SER A 452 -0.30 -6.11 44.90
N LEU A 453 -1.59 -5.86 45.14
CA LEU A 453 -2.21 -5.98 46.46
C LEU A 453 -2.51 -7.45 46.75
N THR A 454 -1.59 -8.09 47.47
CA THR A 454 -1.84 -9.33 48.19
C THR A 454 -2.34 -8.98 49.60
N SER A 455 -3.37 -9.69 50.05
CA SER A 455 -3.93 -9.72 51.41
C SER A 455 -4.71 -8.49 51.88
N LEU A 456 -6.04 -8.63 51.93
CA LEU A 456 -6.86 -8.02 52.98
C LEU A 456 -8.01 -8.96 53.29
N ARG A 457 -8.11 -9.29 54.58
CA ARG A 457 -8.95 -10.33 55.18
C ARG A 457 -10.42 -10.02 55.02
N CYS A 458 -11.21 -11.05 54.71
CA CYS A 458 -12.65 -11.08 54.95
C CYS A 458 -12.91 -11.17 56.46
N THR A 459 -13.65 -10.21 57.00
CA THR A 459 -14.41 -10.38 58.24
C THR A 459 -15.79 -9.73 58.08
N GLY A 460 -16.81 -10.59 57.99
CA GLY A 460 -18.14 -10.39 58.58
C GLY A 460 -19.08 -9.33 58.01
N GLY A 461 -20.29 -9.75 57.62
CA GLY A 461 -21.47 -8.87 57.64
C GLY A 461 -22.47 -9.12 56.52
N TYR A 462 -23.51 -9.90 56.83
CA TYR A 462 -24.74 -10.05 56.04
C TYR A 462 -25.34 -8.69 55.61
N ALA A 463 -25.59 -8.49 54.30
CA ALA A 463 -26.75 -7.74 53.81
C ALA A 463 -26.98 -8.01 52.31
N ARG A 464 -28.26 -8.15 51.96
CA ARG A 464 -28.83 -8.66 50.71
C ARG A 464 -28.44 -7.87 49.45
N CYS A 465 -28.09 -8.59 48.39
CA CYS A 465 -28.12 -8.09 47.00
C CYS A 465 -29.54 -7.74 46.59
N GLY A 466 -29.77 -6.48 46.23
CA GLY A 466 -30.97 -5.96 45.60
C GLY A 466 -30.57 -5.01 44.48
N ALA A 467 -31.19 -5.21 43.34
CA ALA A 467 -31.00 -4.60 42.02
C ALA A 467 -30.72 -3.08 41.95
N TRP A 468 -29.99 -2.72 40.88
CA TRP A 468 -30.23 -1.57 40.00
C TRP A 468 -30.46 -0.20 40.67
N ARG A 469 -29.40 0.60 40.77
CA ARG A 469 -29.34 2.06 40.52
C ARG A 469 -28.01 2.59 41.03
N CYS A 470 -27.23 3.21 40.14
CA CYS A 470 -26.45 4.44 40.39
C CYS A 470 -25.49 4.67 39.22
N PHE A 471 -25.99 5.34 38.18
CA PHE A 471 -25.13 6.11 37.27
C PHE A 471 -25.77 7.49 37.09
N ARG A 472 -25.50 8.38 38.05
CA ARG A 472 -25.61 9.84 37.91
C ARG A 472 -24.99 10.49 39.14
N ALA A 473 -23.77 10.97 39.00
CA ALA A 473 -23.24 12.12 39.74
C ALA A 473 -22.05 12.67 38.95
N GLY A 474 -22.07 13.99 38.72
CA GLY A 474 -21.21 14.66 37.76
C GLY A 474 -19.75 14.84 38.19
N CYS A 475 -18.94 15.21 37.19
CA CYS A 475 -17.73 16.00 37.38
C CYS A 475 -17.77 17.12 36.34
N GLY A 476 -17.74 18.35 36.84
CA GLY A 476 -17.64 19.56 36.05
C GLY A 476 -16.21 19.88 35.63
N SER A 477 -16.11 20.72 34.61
CA SER A 477 -15.04 21.70 34.38
C SER A 477 -13.61 21.29 34.76
N ASN A 478 -12.93 20.62 33.83
CA ASN A 478 -11.62 21.01 33.28
C ASN A 478 -11.22 19.99 32.21
N GLY A 479 -10.60 20.46 31.12
CA GLY A 479 -10.42 19.76 29.85
C GLY A 479 -10.04 18.28 29.98
N CYS A 480 -11.00 17.40 29.72
CA CYS A 480 -10.74 16.00 29.45
C CYS A 480 -10.35 15.88 27.97
N SER A 481 -9.07 15.60 27.71
CA SER A 481 -8.65 14.91 26.51
C SER A 481 -9.54 13.66 26.36
N LEU A 482 -10.33 13.62 25.30
CA LEU A 482 -11.16 12.48 24.93
C LEU A 482 -10.25 11.28 24.69
N ASP A 483 -10.04 10.45 25.71
CA ASP A 483 -9.74 9.04 25.49
C ASP A 483 -11.00 8.40 24.88
N PRO A 484 -10.97 7.90 23.63
CA PRO A 484 -12.18 7.44 22.97
C PRO A 484 -12.55 6.01 23.43
N SER A 485 -13.77 5.93 23.97
CA SER A 485 -14.69 4.80 24.23
C SER A 485 -14.20 3.33 24.14
N PRO A 486 -14.44 2.48 25.18
CA PRO A 486 -14.00 1.08 25.28
C PRO A 486 -14.78 0.04 24.43
N GLY A 487 -15.46 0.46 23.36
CA GLY A 487 -16.55 -0.31 22.72
C GLY A 487 -16.28 -0.98 21.37
N VAL A 488 -15.19 -0.65 20.65
CA VAL A 488 -15.00 -1.18 19.28
C VAL A 488 -14.49 -2.62 19.36
N VAL A 489 -15.26 -3.56 18.80
CA VAL A 489 -14.88 -4.97 18.65
C VAL A 489 -14.20 -5.12 17.29
N SER A 490 -12.90 -5.40 17.28
CA SER A 490 -12.12 -5.72 16.08
C SER A 490 -12.85 -6.77 15.24
N ARG A 491 -13.11 -6.47 13.96
CA ARG A 491 -13.93 -7.32 13.10
C ARG A 491 -13.17 -8.51 12.53
N LEU A 492 -11.92 -8.31 12.10
CA LEU A 492 -11.07 -9.38 11.56
C LEU A 492 -10.25 -10.09 12.63
N GLY A 493 -10.05 -9.47 13.81
CA GLY A 493 -9.26 -10.05 14.89
C GLY A 493 -7.80 -10.26 14.51
N LEU A 494 -7.19 -9.29 13.82
CA LEU A 494 -5.80 -9.31 13.34
C LEU A 494 -4.76 -9.45 14.47
N ASP A 495 -5.16 -9.20 15.71
CA ASP A 495 -4.39 -9.28 16.95
C ASP A 495 -4.41 -10.64 17.64
N SER A 496 -5.07 -11.63 17.04
CA SER A 496 -5.33 -12.93 17.69
C SER A 496 -4.07 -13.69 18.12
N LEU A 497 -2.96 -13.58 17.36
CA LEU A 497 -1.70 -14.28 17.65
C LEU A 497 -0.58 -13.35 18.16
N ALA A 498 -0.55 -12.12 17.66
CA ALA A 498 0.41 -11.09 18.01
C ALA A 498 -0.25 -9.71 17.84
N PRO A 499 0.14 -8.67 18.61
CA PRO A 499 -0.44 -7.34 18.47
C PRO A 499 -0.19 -6.80 17.06
N PHE A 500 -1.26 -6.35 16.41
CA PHE A 500 -1.17 -5.69 15.11
C PHE A 500 -0.92 -4.19 15.29
N ASN A 501 0.30 -3.73 15.03
CA ASN A 501 0.64 -2.29 15.00
C ASN A 501 0.55 -1.76 13.56
N PRO A 502 -0.44 -0.92 13.20
CA PRO A 502 -0.57 -0.38 11.84
C PRO A 502 0.67 0.40 11.40
N LYS A 503 1.35 1.12 12.30
CA LYS A 503 2.53 1.92 11.96
C LYS A 503 3.74 1.07 11.51
N GLU A 504 3.76 -0.20 11.89
CA GLU A 504 4.84 -1.14 11.56
C GLU A 504 4.42 -2.17 10.49
N ARG A 505 3.15 -2.21 10.11
CA ARG A 505 2.61 -3.22 9.18
C ARG A 505 2.03 -2.62 7.90
N VAL A 506 1.63 -1.35 7.93
CA VAL A 506 1.09 -0.64 6.77
C VAL A 506 2.22 0.02 5.99
N ILE A 507 2.33 -0.29 4.70
CA ILE A 507 3.45 0.14 3.86
C ILE A 507 3.50 1.66 3.73
N GLU A 508 2.35 2.29 3.50
CA GLU A 508 2.24 3.73 3.31
C GLU A 508 2.62 4.51 4.58
N TYR A 509 2.54 3.89 5.76
CA TYR A 509 3.00 4.49 7.01
C TYR A 509 4.49 4.26 7.27
N LEU A 510 5.02 3.10 6.85
CA LEU A 510 6.45 2.78 6.94
C LEU A 510 7.30 3.57 5.94
N VAL A 511 6.71 3.91 4.80
CA VAL A 511 7.32 4.69 3.72
C VAL A 511 6.49 5.96 3.55
N PRO A 512 6.56 6.90 4.52
CA PRO A 512 5.86 8.16 4.38
C PRO A 512 6.37 8.90 3.14
N ASP A 513 5.54 9.81 2.63
CA ASP A 513 5.80 10.64 1.46
C ASP A 513 6.96 11.61 1.69
N GLN A 514 8.17 11.11 1.90
CA GLN A 514 9.37 11.91 2.03
C GLN A 514 9.77 12.38 0.63
N ARG A 515 9.11 13.44 0.18
CA ARG A 515 9.65 14.31 -0.85
C ARG A 515 10.95 14.89 -0.28
N PRO A 516 12.04 15.00 -1.07
CA PRO A 516 13.26 15.64 -0.60
C PRO A 516 12.97 17.12 -0.29
N GLY A 517 12.71 17.43 0.99
CA GLY A 517 12.29 18.74 1.51
C GLY A 517 11.36 18.57 2.72
N GLN A 518 11.50 19.38 3.77
CA GLN A 518 10.56 19.34 4.90
C GLN A 518 9.19 19.85 4.42
N SER A 519 8.16 18.99 4.47
CA SER A 519 6.77 19.39 4.20
C SER A 519 6.42 20.66 4.97
N LEU A 520 5.73 21.60 4.31
CA LEU A 520 5.26 22.83 4.93
C LEU A 520 4.14 22.54 5.93
N VAL A 521 3.37 21.48 5.69
CA VAL A 521 2.24 21.05 6.53
C VAL A 521 2.72 20.52 7.88
N ASP A 522 3.87 19.84 7.91
CA ASP A 522 4.43 19.28 9.14
C ASP A 522 5.08 20.34 10.05
N LYS A 523 5.26 21.56 9.56
CA LYS A 523 5.85 22.65 10.36
C LYS A 523 4.84 23.18 11.37
N PRO A 524 5.29 23.60 12.57
CA PRO A 524 4.43 24.34 13.49
C PRO A 524 3.84 25.57 12.79
N LEU A 525 2.58 25.91 13.07
CA LEU A 525 1.89 27.04 12.42
C LEU A 525 2.69 28.35 12.50
N GLY A 526 3.32 28.62 13.64
CA GLY A 526 4.17 29.81 13.82
C GLY A 526 5.47 29.79 13.00
N ALA A 527 5.95 28.62 12.57
CA ALA A 527 7.04 28.51 11.62
C ALA A 527 6.54 28.75 10.19
N PHE A 528 5.42 28.13 9.79
CA PHE A 528 4.80 28.34 8.48
C PHE A 528 4.54 29.84 8.19
N VAL A 529 3.93 30.56 9.14
CA VAL A 529 3.63 32.00 8.99
C VAL A 529 4.90 32.84 8.82
N ARG A 530 5.96 32.55 9.59
CA ARG A 530 7.25 33.26 9.46
C ARG A 530 7.93 32.97 8.13
N GLU A 531 7.76 31.76 7.60
CA GLU A 531 8.33 31.34 6.33
C GLU A 531 7.64 32.02 5.13
N VAL A 532 6.30 32.12 5.18
CA VAL A 532 5.52 32.92 4.21
C VAL A 532 5.97 34.39 4.22
N GLY A 533 6.31 34.94 5.39
CA GLY A 533 6.84 36.30 5.53
C GLY A 533 8.34 36.44 5.26
N ALA A 534 9.06 35.35 4.96
CA ALA A 534 10.51 35.38 4.77
C ALA A 534 10.87 35.89 3.37
N ARG A 535 12.14 36.28 3.18
CA ARG A 535 12.71 36.63 1.87
C ARG A 535 12.98 35.37 1.05
N SER A 536 11.92 34.63 0.73
CA SER A 536 11.92 33.40 -0.07
C SER A 536 10.90 33.51 -1.20
N ALA A 537 11.04 32.68 -2.23
CA ALA A 537 10.09 32.66 -3.35
C ALA A 537 8.92 31.68 -3.13
N ALA A 538 9.06 30.74 -2.18
CA ALA A 538 8.04 29.81 -1.71
C ALA A 538 8.28 29.52 -0.22
N PRO A 539 7.24 29.33 0.61
CA PRO A 539 5.80 29.28 0.29
C PRO A 539 5.20 30.64 -0.07
N GLY A 540 4.23 30.63 -0.99
CA GLY A 540 3.62 31.85 -1.55
C GLY A 540 2.11 31.96 -1.35
N GLY A 541 1.47 32.81 -2.16
CA GLY A 541 0.03 33.06 -2.09
C GLY A 541 -0.84 31.82 -2.36
N GLY A 542 -0.37 30.86 -3.15
CA GLY A 542 -1.08 29.59 -3.40
C GLY A 542 -1.12 28.67 -2.19
N SER A 543 0.03 28.47 -1.54
CA SER A 543 0.11 27.76 -0.26
C SER A 543 -0.81 28.37 0.80
N VAL A 544 -0.86 29.71 0.91
CA VAL A 544 -1.75 30.40 1.87
C VAL A 544 -3.23 30.27 1.50
N ALA A 545 -3.56 30.34 0.20
CA ALA A 545 -4.93 30.11 -0.27
C ALA A 545 -5.42 28.69 0.04
N ALA A 546 -4.57 27.68 -0.18
CA ALA A 546 -4.82 26.28 0.17
C ALA A 546 -5.04 26.10 1.67
N ALA A 547 -4.15 26.65 2.49
CA ALA A 547 -4.27 26.60 3.95
C ALA A 547 -5.56 27.28 4.45
N SER A 548 -5.93 28.42 3.86
CA SER A 548 -7.17 29.14 4.21
C SER A 548 -8.41 28.33 3.86
N ALA A 549 -8.45 27.71 2.68
CA ALA A 549 -9.53 26.83 2.26
C ALA A 549 -9.63 25.59 3.17
N ALA A 550 -8.49 24.99 3.52
CA ALA A 550 -8.44 23.82 4.42
C ALA A 550 -9.01 24.15 5.81
N MET A 551 -8.65 25.31 6.38
CA MET A 551 -9.23 25.80 7.64
C MET A 551 -10.74 26.04 7.53
N GLY A 552 -11.22 26.57 6.40
CA GLY A 552 -12.65 26.74 6.14
C GLY A 552 -13.42 25.40 6.10
N ALA A 553 -12.89 24.41 5.40
CA ALA A 553 -13.45 23.06 5.39
C ALA A 553 -13.40 22.40 6.78
N ALA A 554 -12.33 22.61 7.54
CA ALA A 554 -12.19 22.11 8.91
C ALA A 554 -13.27 22.68 9.85
N LEU A 555 -13.53 23.99 9.80
CA LEU A 555 -14.56 24.64 10.60
C LEU A 555 -15.97 24.12 10.25
N ALA A 556 -16.26 23.92 8.97
CA ALA A 556 -17.54 23.33 8.54
C ALA A 556 -17.68 21.87 9.04
N SER A 557 -16.62 21.06 8.91
CA SER A 557 -16.60 19.69 9.44
C SER A 557 -16.82 19.67 10.96
N MET A 558 -16.16 20.58 11.69
CA MET A 558 -16.32 20.74 13.14
C MET A 558 -17.75 21.12 13.51
N ALA A 559 -18.38 22.08 12.82
CA ALA A 559 -19.76 22.48 13.09
C ALA A 559 -20.75 21.32 12.92
N GLY A 560 -20.55 20.48 11.89
CA GLY A 560 -21.32 19.24 11.72
C GLY A 560 -21.09 18.25 12.85
N LEU A 561 -19.83 18.03 13.27
CA LEU A 561 -19.49 17.15 14.39
C LEU A 561 -20.05 17.64 15.73
N MET A 562 -20.11 18.95 15.95
CA MET A 562 -20.70 19.56 17.15
C MET A 562 -22.22 19.39 17.20
N THR A 563 -22.84 19.08 16.06
CA THR A 563 -24.27 18.78 15.92
C THR A 563 -24.52 17.27 16.03
N TYR A 564 -23.66 16.45 15.42
CA TYR A 564 -23.76 14.99 15.40
C TYR A 564 -23.61 14.34 16.79
N GLY A 565 -24.40 13.29 17.05
CA GLY A 565 -24.25 12.43 18.24
C GLY A 565 -24.70 13.06 19.56
N ARG A 566 -25.31 14.25 19.52
CA ARG A 566 -25.98 14.86 20.68
C ARG A 566 -27.45 14.50 20.66
N ARG A 567 -27.99 14.08 21.81
CA ARG A 567 -29.42 13.72 21.96
C ARG A 567 -30.39 14.79 21.47
N GLN A 568 -30.03 16.07 21.60
CA GLN A 568 -30.85 17.19 21.13
C GLN A 568 -31.01 17.25 19.60
N PHE A 569 -30.07 16.68 18.84
CA PHE A 569 -29.99 16.72 17.39
C PHE A 569 -30.08 15.32 16.76
N GLU A 570 -30.56 14.32 17.49
CA GLU A 570 -30.63 12.92 17.03
C GLU A 570 -31.42 12.77 15.72
N HIS A 571 -32.43 13.62 15.50
CA HIS A 571 -33.21 13.67 14.26
C HIS A 571 -32.40 14.14 13.04
N LEU A 572 -31.27 14.82 13.25
CA LEU A 572 -30.36 15.32 12.22
C LEU A 572 -29.16 14.39 11.99
N ASP A 573 -29.02 13.29 12.74
CA ASP A 573 -27.85 12.42 12.63
C ASP A 573 -27.69 11.85 11.21
N SER A 574 -28.78 11.50 10.53
CA SER A 574 -28.74 11.04 9.13
C SER A 574 -28.23 12.14 8.18
N THR A 575 -28.67 13.38 8.39
CA THR A 575 -28.22 14.56 7.64
C THR A 575 -26.74 14.83 7.90
N MET A 576 -26.31 14.86 9.16
CA MET A 576 -24.91 15.12 9.54
C MET A 576 -23.96 14.03 9.02
N ARG A 577 -24.38 12.77 9.02
CA ARG A 577 -23.60 11.66 8.41
C ARG A 577 -23.34 11.86 6.92
N ARG A 578 -24.22 12.56 6.21
CA ARG A 578 -24.04 12.93 4.79
C ARG A 578 -23.21 14.20 4.63
N LEU A 579 -23.42 15.20 5.49
CA LEU A 579 -22.81 16.53 5.35
C LEU A 579 -21.36 16.61 5.82
N ILE A 580 -20.96 15.88 6.85
CA ILE A 580 -19.60 15.97 7.43
C ILE A 580 -18.51 15.40 6.49
N PRO A 581 -18.67 14.21 5.88
CA PRO A 581 -17.58 13.58 5.10
C PRO A 581 -17.01 14.42 3.94
N PRO A 582 -17.83 15.15 3.15
CA PRO A 582 -17.30 16.05 2.11
C PRO A 582 -16.32 17.09 2.65
N PHE A 583 -16.64 17.73 3.78
CA PHE A 583 -15.76 18.73 4.39
C PHE A 583 -14.49 18.12 4.96
N HIS A 584 -14.61 16.98 5.65
CA HIS A 584 -13.44 16.29 6.22
C HIS A 584 -12.49 15.81 5.13
N THR A 585 -13.01 15.29 4.02
CA THR A 585 -12.20 14.85 2.87
C THR A 585 -11.54 16.04 2.19
N ALA A 586 -12.30 17.10 1.90
CA ALA A 586 -11.76 18.31 1.29
C ALA A 586 -10.71 18.99 2.18
N MET A 587 -10.87 18.99 3.50
CA MET A 587 -9.86 19.48 4.44
C MET A 587 -8.51 18.78 4.23
N ALA A 588 -8.49 17.45 4.13
CA ALA A 588 -7.26 16.69 3.88
C ALA A 588 -6.67 16.97 2.49
N GLU A 589 -7.51 17.01 1.45
CA GLU A 589 -7.08 17.32 0.08
C GLU A 589 -6.47 18.73 -0.04
N LEU A 590 -7.13 19.73 0.54
CA LEU A 590 -6.69 21.13 0.55
C LEU A 590 -5.43 21.34 1.40
N THR A 591 -5.27 20.56 2.48
CA THR A 591 -4.04 20.55 3.25
C THR A 591 -2.87 20.03 2.41
N GLY A 592 -3.06 18.93 1.66
CA GLY A 592 -2.06 18.44 0.72
C GLY A 592 -1.74 19.40 -0.44
N ALA A 593 -2.68 20.28 -0.79
CA ALA A 593 -2.48 21.30 -1.81
C ALA A 593 -1.45 22.38 -1.39
N VAL A 594 -1.20 22.57 -0.08
CA VAL A 594 -0.18 23.52 0.43
C VAL A 594 1.21 23.15 -0.08
N ASP A 595 1.59 21.88 0.10
CA ASP A 595 2.85 21.35 -0.40
C ASP A 595 2.84 21.20 -1.92
N ALA A 596 1.70 20.86 -2.52
CA ALA A 596 1.59 20.73 -3.97
C ALA A 596 1.89 22.06 -4.69
N ASP A 597 1.45 23.19 -4.13
CA ASP A 597 1.73 24.53 -4.68
C ASP A 597 3.22 24.86 -4.59
N ALA A 598 3.83 24.66 -3.42
CA ALA A 598 5.26 24.89 -3.22
C ALA A 598 6.11 24.01 -4.14
N CYS A 599 5.79 22.71 -4.24
CA CYS A 599 6.49 21.79 -5.14
C CYS A 599 6.30 22.15 -6.62
N ALA A 600 5.12 22.61 -7.04
CA ALA A 600 4.89 23.02 -8.42
C ALA A 600 5.76 24.24 -8.80
N PHE A 601 5.88 25.19 -7.87
CA PHE A 601 6.72 26.36 -8.07
C PHE A 601 8.22 26.05 -8.04
N GLU A 602 8.68 25.20 -7.11
CA GLU A 602 10.07 24.74 -7.06
C GLU A 602 10.45 23.99 -8.34
N ALA A 603 9.59 23.11 -8.85
CA ALA A 603 9.83 22.41 -10.11
C ALA A 603 10.00 23.38 -11.29
N TYR A 604 9.21 24.47 -11.31
CA TYR A 604 9.36 25.53 -12.31
C TYR A 604 10.70 26.27 -12.17
N LEU A 605 11.13 26.60 -10.94
CA LEU A 605 12.43 27.24 -10.68
C LEU A 605 13.61 26.33 -11.09
N GLU A 606 13.53 25.03 -10.80
CA GLU A 606 14.56 24.08 -11.23
C GLU A 606 14.61 23.95 -12.76
N ALA A 607 13.45 23.91 -13.42
CA ALA A 607 13.39 23.94 -14.89
C ALA A 607 14.03 25.21 -15.46
N MET A 608 13.92 26.36 -14.78
CA MET A 608 14.60 27.60 -15.21
C MET A 608 16.13 27.48 -15.17
N LYS A 609 16.69 26.69 -14.26
CA LYS A 609 18.14 26.48 -14.06
C LYS A 609 18.77 25.52 -15.08
N LEU A 610 17.98 24.79 -15.86
CA LEU A 610 18.49 23.83 -16.84
C LEU A 610 19.39 24.53 -17.90
N PRO A 611 20.43 23.83 -18.43
CA PRO A 611 21.31 24.34 -19.47
C PRO A 611 20.59 24.76 -20.75
N LYS A 612 21.24 25.62 -21.55
CA LYS A 612 20.69 26.18 -22.81
C LYS A 612 21.67 26.09 -23.98
N GLY A 613 22.75 25.33 -23.83
CA GLY A 613 23.85 25.32 -24.79
C GLY A 613 23.41 24.68 -26.10
N MET A 614 22.97 23.42 -26.02
CA MET A 614 22.60 22.60 -27.17
C MET A 614 21.10 22.70 -27.51
N PRO A 615 20.70 22.49 -28.78
CA PRO A 615 19.28 22.48 -29.16
C PRO A 615 18.47 21.44 -28.36
N GLU A 616 19.01 20.25 -28.14
CA GLU A 616 18.35 19.22 -27.34
C GLU A 616 18.16 19.64 -25.87
N GLU A 617 19.11 20.37 -25.28
CA GLU A 617 18.98 20.92 -23.92
C GLU A 617 17.91 22.01 -23.86
N ARG A 618 17.81 22.85 -24.90
CA ARG A 618 16.79 23.90 -25.00
C ARG A 618 15.39 23.30 -25.08
N ASP A 619 15.21 22.24 -25.85
CA ASP A 619 13.93 21.54 -25.99
C ASP A 619 13.54 20.86 -24.68
N ARG A 620 14.49 20.17 -24.02
CA ARG A 620 14.28 19.57 -22.70
C ARG A 620 13.90 20.62 -21.64
N ARG A 621 14.57 21.76 -21.66
CA ARG A 621 14.28 22.89 -20.77
C ARG A 621 12.90 23.50 -21.04
N ALA A 622 12.54 23.69 -22.31
CA ALA A 622 11.22 24.21 -22.69
C ALA A 622 10.09 23.24 -22.24
N ALA A 623 10.28 21.94 -22.45
CA ALA A 623 9.36 20.91 -21.99
C ALA A 623 9.21 20.91 -20.46
N ALA A 624 10.33 20.97 -19.73
CA ALA A 624 10.31 21.01 -18.26
C ALA A 624 9.62 22.27 -17.71
N LEU A 625 9.83 23.43 -18.34
CA LEU A 625 9.17 24.68 -17.97
C LEU A 625 7.65 24.62 -18.20
N GLN A 626 7.22 24.11 -19.35
CA GLN A 626 5.80 23.96 -19.65
C GLN A 626 5.11 22.96 -18.71
N GLU A 627 5.78 21.87 -18.36
CA GLU A 627 5.27 20.92 -17.36
C GLU A 627 5.17 21.54 -15.95
N GLY A 628 6.16 22.35 -15.56
CA GLY A 628 6.11 23.12 -14.31
C GLY A 628 4.92 24.10 -14.27
N LEU A 629 4.73 24.88 -15.35
CA LEU A 629 3.59 25.80 -15.49
C LEU A 629 2.24 25.07 -15.48
N ARG A 630 2.15 23.91 -16.14
CA ARG A 630 0.95 23.07 -16.13
C ARG A 630 0.57 22.68 -14.71
N ARG A 631 1.53 22.27 -13.88
CA ARG A 631 1.29 21.96 -12.45
C ARG A 631 0.90 23.20 -11.65
N ALA A 632 1.58 24.33 -11.87
CA ALA A 632 1.31 25.60 -11.20
C ALA A 632 -0.10 26.15 -11.50
N VAL A 633 -0.68 25.83 -12.66
CA VAL A 633 -2.09 26.13 -12.99
C VAL A 633 -3.04 25.06 -12.44
N ALA A 634 -2.66 23.78 -12.51
CA ALA A 634 -3.53 22.68 -12.11
C ALA A 634 -3.84 22.67 -10.61
N VAL A 635 -2.86 22.97 -9.74
CA VAL A 635 -3.04 22.90 -8.28
C VAL A 635 -4.08 23.93 -7.79
N PRO A 636 -3.98 25.23 -8.11
CA PRO A 636 -4.96 26.20 -7.63
C PRO A 636 -6.33 26.03 -8.31
N LEU A 637 -6.37 25.54 -9.56
CA LEU A 637 -7.64 25.21 -10.20
C LEU A 637 -8.37 24.08 -9.45
N ALA A 638 -7.66 23.00 -9.10
CA ALA A 638 -8.23 21.90 -8.33
C ALA A 638 -8.73 22.36 -6.96
N LEU A 639 -8.00 23.28 -6.28
CA LEU A 639 -8.46 23.93 -5.05
C LEU A 639 -9.82 24.59 -5.25
N ALA A 640 -9.96 25.44 -6.27
CA ALA A 640 -11.21 26.15 -6.54
C ALA A 640 -12.37 25.20 -6.87
N GLU A 641 -12.10 24.12 -7.59
CA GLU A 641 -13.07 23.08 -7.93
C GLU A 641 -13.51 22.26 -6.70
N THR A 642 -12.57 21.86 -5.85
CA THR A 642 -12.86 21.17 -4.59
C THR A 642 -13.76 22.04 -3.70
N VAL A 643 -13.44 23.33 -3.54
CA VAL A 643 -14.27 24.26 -2.76
C VAL A 643 -15.66 24.44 -3.37
N ALA A 644 -15.76 24.53 -4.70
CA ALA A 644 -17.05 24.66 -5.39
C ALA A 644 -18.00 23.48 -5.10
N SER A 645 -17.46 22.27 -4.92
CA SER A 645 -18.25 21.08 -4.57
C SER A 645 -18.86 21.13 -3.16
N LEU A 646 -18.32 21.97 -2.26
CA LEU A 646 -18.74 22.06 -0.86
C LEU A 646 -19.93 22.98 -0.64
N TRP A 647 -20.22 23.89 -1.57
CA TRP A 647 -21.23 24.93 -1.36
C TRP A 647 -22.64 24.40 -1.05
N PRO A 648 -23.17 23.38 -1.76
CA PRO A 648 -24.49 22.84 -1.44
C PRO A 648 -24.55 22.25 -0.02
N ALA A 649 -23.50 21.54 0.39
CA ALA A 649 -23.40 20.96 1.72
C ALA A 649 -23.27 22.05 2.81
N LEU A 650 -22.57 23.15 2.52
CA LEU A 650 -22.37 24.25 3.48
C LEU A 650 -23.66 25.04 3.68
N GLN A 651 -24.38 25.27 2.59
CA GLN A 651 -25.70 25.87 2.58
C GLN A 651 -26.72 25.08 3.41
N GLU A 652 -26.70 23.74 3.30
CA GLU A 652 -27.56 22.87 4.10
C GLU A 652 -27.10 22.83 5.57
N LEU A 653 -25.79 22.75 5.80
CA LEU A 653 -25.22 22.79 7.15
C LEU A 653 -25.57 24.10 7.87
N ALA A 654 -25.61 25.24 7.18
CA ALA A 654 -26.04 26.51 7.75
C ALA A 654 -27.49 26.47 8.29
N LEU A 655 -28.36 25.65 7.68
CA LEU A 655 -29.76 25.51 8.10
C LEU A 655 -29.93 24.60 9.32
N ASP A 656 -29.14 23.53 9.42
CA ASP A 656 -29.38 22.46 10.40
C ASP A 656 -28.35 22.41 11.53
N ALA A 657 -27.17 23.00 11.36
CA ALA A 657 -26.12 22.93 12.37
C ALA A 657 -26.50 23.62 13.68
N ASN A 658 -25.80 23.24 14.75
CA ASN A 658 -25.86 23.87 16.05
C ASN A 658 -25.60 25.39 15.94
N LEU A 659 -26.57 26.19 16.37
CA LEU A 659 -26.49 27.65 16.30
C LEU A 659 -25.31 28.23 17.10
N ALA A 660 -24.82 27.51 18.12
CA ALA A 660 -23.63 27.91 18.85
C ALA A 660 -22.36 27.97 17.98
N CYS A 661 -22.33 27.23 16.86
CA CYS A 661 -21.23 27.23 15.89
C CYS A 661 -21.43 28.24 14.75
N ARG A 662 -22.35 29.21 14.90
CA ARG A 662 -22.65 30.19 13.85
C ARG A 662 -21.43 31.03 13.46
N SER A 663 -20.68 31.56 14.43
CA SER A 663 -19.45 32.31 14.15
C SER A 663 -18.45 31.44 13.37
N ASP A 664 -18.37 30.16 13.70
CA ASP A 664 -17.46 29.22 13.04
C ASP A 664 -17.86 29.00 11.58
N LEU A 665 -19.16 28.86 11.29
CA LEU A 665 -19.69 28.73 9.93
C LEU A 665 -19.55 30.01 9.10
N GLN A 666 -19.69 31.19 9.72
CA GLN A 666 -19.45 32.48 9.05
C GLN A 666 -17.99 32.61 8.62
N VAL A 667 -17.05 32.27 9.51
CA VAL A 667 -15.62 32.24 9.20
C VAL A 667 -15.31 31.15 8.16
N ALA A 668 -15.94 29.97 8.26
CA ALA A 668 -15.78 28.89 7.29
C ALA A 668 -16.13 29.34 5.87
N ALA A 669 -17.27 30.00 5.69
CA ALA A 669 -17.71 30.50 4.39
C ALA A 669 -16.70 31.50 3.80
N LYS A 670 -16.25 32.47 4.61
CA LYS A 670 -15.27 33.49 4.17
C LYS A 670 -13.87 32.92 3.92
N ALA A 671 -13.45 31.92 4.68
CA ALA A 671 -12.18 31.25 4.49
C ALA A 671 -12.15 30.45 3.16
N LEU A 672 -13.24 29.74 2.85
CA LEU A 672 -13.41 29.06 1.56
C LEU A 672 -13.44 30.05 0.39
N GLU A 673 -14.13 31.20 0.53
CA GLU A 673 -14.12 32.28 -0.46
C GLU A 673 -12.71 32.81 -0.72
N THR A 674 -11.95 33.04 0.35
CA THR A 674 -10.57 33.53 0.28
C THR A 674 -9.65 32.52 -0.42
N GLY A 675 -9.88 31.23 -0.20
CA GLY A 675 -9.21 30.16 -0.94
C GLY A 675 -9.44 30.24 -2.46
N VAL A 676 -10.70 30.38 -2.88
CA VAL A 676 -11.05 30.54 -4.31
C VAL A 676 -10.49 31.84 -4.89
N PHE A 677 -10.50 32.92 -4.11
CA PHE A 677 -9.91 34.20 -4.48
C PHE A 677 -8.40 34.08 -4.74
N GLY A 678 -7.65 33.43 -3.84
CA GLY A 678 -6.23 33.19 -4.03
C GLY A 678 -5.94 32.27 -5.23
N ALA A 679 -6.73 31.21 -5.38
CA ALA A 679 -6.63 30.32 -6.54
C ALA A 679 -6.84 31.05 -7.87
N TYR A 680 -7.82 31.96 -7.94
CA TYR A 680 -8.08 32.77 -9.13
C TYR A 680 -6.86 33.55 -9.60
N PHE A 681 -6.18 34.28 -8.71
CA PHE A 681 -5.01 35.07 -9.11
C PHE A 681 -3.80 34.21 -9.47
N ASN A 682 -3.59 33.08 -8.78
CA ASN A 682 -2.49 32.17 -9.10
C ASN A 682 -2.66 31.50 -10.46
N VAL A 683 -3.89 31.11 -10.82
CA VAL A 683 -4.20 30.62 -12.17
C VAL A 683 -3.91 31.71 -13.21
N LEU A 684 -4.39 32.94 -12.99
CA LEU A 684 -4.22 34.02 -13.95
C LEU A 684 -2.76 34.42 -14.21
N ILE A 685 -1.91 34.36 -13.18
CA ILE A 685 -0.49 34.69 -13.31
C ILE A 685 0.20 33.65 -14.19
N ASN A 686 0.03 32.36 -13.88
CA ASN A 686 0.72 31.28 -14.59
C ASN A 686 0.16 31.02 -16.00
N LEU A 687 -1.13 31.32 -16.24
CA LEU A 687 -1.76 31.11 -17.54
C LEU A 687 -1.16 32.00 -18.65
N LYS A 688 -0.50 33.12 -18.31
CA LYS A 688 0.13 34.01 -19.28
C LYS A 688 1.31 33.35 -20.00
N ASP A 689 2.04 32.49 -19.29
CA ASP A 689 3.27 31.87 -19.78
C ASP A 689 3.04 30.44 -20.33
N LEU A 690 1.82 29.92 -20.18
CA LEU A 690 1.45 28.57 -20.62
C LEU A 690 1.13 28.54 -22.12
N THR A 691 1.82 27.69 -22.87
CA THR A 691 1.61 27.51 -24.32
C THR A 691 0.89 26.21 -24.67
N ASP A 692 0.67 25.32 -23.69
CA ASP A 692 -0.04 24.05 -23.90
C ASP A 692 -1.54 24.26 -24.14
N GLU A 693 -1.92 24.23 -25.42
CA GLU A 693 -3.29 24.42 -25.88
C GLU A 693 -4.21 23.23 -25.60
N ALA A 694 -3.68 22.01 -25.57
CA ALA A 694 -4.47 20.82 -25.26
C ALA A 694 -4.88 20.82 -23.79
N PHE A 695 -3.98 21.25 -22.90
CA PHE A 695 -4.29 21.43 -21.49
C PHE A 695 -5.30 22.57 -21.27
N LYS A 696 -5.16 23.71 -21.95
CA LYS A 696 -6.15 24.81 -21.89
C LYS A 696 -7.54 24.33 -22.31
N ASP A 697 -7.62 23.54 -23.40
CA ASP A 697 -8.86 22.91 -23.87
C ASP A 697 -9.43 21.91 -22.84
N GLN A 698 -8.59 21.10 -22.21
CA GLN A 698 -9.02 20.15 -21.19
C GLN A 698 -9.61 20.86 -19.98
N VAL A 699 -8.94 21.93 -19.53
CA VAL A 699 -9.38 22.75 -18.39
C VAL A 699 -10.67 23.50 -18.71
N SER A 700 -10.82 24.04 -19.93
CA SER A 700 -12.03 24.76 -20.32
C SER A 700 -13.25 23.84 -20.48
N ARG A 701 -13.04 22.58 -20.90
CA ARG A 701 -14.11 21.59 -21.15
C ARG A 701 -14.54 20.80 -19.92
N ARG A 702 -13.80 20.84 -18.81
CA ARG A 702 -14.19 20.16 -17.55
C ARG A 702 -15.46 20.80 -17.00
N GLY A 703 -16.62 20.18 -17.30
CA GLY A 703 -17.93 20.61 -16.83
C GLY A 703 -18.04 20.53 -15.30
N ALA A 704 -18.96 21.30 -14.73
CA ALA A 704 -19.21 21.40 -13.28
C ALA A 704 -19.75 20.10 -12.61
N GLY A 705 -19.76 18.96 -13.30
CA GLY A 705 -20.48 17.75 -12.87
C GLY A 705 -19.78 16.41 -13.09
N ALA A 706 -18.46 16.36 -13.32
CA ALA A 706 -17.75 15.09 -13.53
C ALA A 706 -16.54 14.96 -12.60
N TRP A 707 -16.74 14.48 -11.36
CA TRP A 707 -15.60 14.20 -10.46
C TRP A 707 -15.77 12.94 -9.62
N HIS A 708 -14.91 11.96 -9.90
CA HIS A 708 -14.40 10.98 -8.95
C HIS A 708 -12.87 10.88 -9.13
N ARG A 709 -12.12 11.09 -8.03
CA ARG A 709 -10.66 10.96 -7.79
C ARG A 709 -9.68 12.00 -8.41
N PRO A 710 -8.55 12.31 -7.72
CA PRO A 710 -7.45 13.11 -8.28
C PRO A 710 -6.76 12.36 -9.42
N CYS A 711 -6.92 12.83 -10.65
CA CYS A 711 -6.46 12.15 -11.86
C CYS A 711 -5.14 12.74 -12.41
N TRP A 712 -4.16 13.04 -11.55
CA TRP A 712 -2.84 13.50 -12.00
C TRP A 712 -1.81 12.38 -12.17
N GLU A 713 -2.12 11.15 -11.73
CA GLU A 713 -1.23 9.97 -11.85
C GLU A 713 -1.46 9.10 -13.11
N ARG A 714 -2.46 9.38 -13.95
CA ARG A 714 -2.72 8.60 -15.17
C ARG A 714 -2.95 9.51 -16.37
N LEU A 715 -1.93 9.67 -17.20
CA LEU A 715 -2.08 10.20 -18.56
C LEU A 715 -1.92 9.04 -19.55
N PRO A 716 -2.88 8.80 -20.47
CA PRO A 716 -2.63 7.97 -21.63
C PRO A 716 -1.79 8.72 -22.67
N GLU A 717 -0.94 7.97 -23.38
CA GLU A 717 -0.04 8.42 -24.45
C GLU A 717 -0.76 9.19 -25.58
N PRO A 718 -0.05 10.11 -26.28
CA PRO A 718 -0.62 10.88 -27.37
C PRO A 718 -0.96 9.99 -28.58
N ARG A 719 -2.25 9.88 -28.92
CA ARG A 719 -2.68 9.33 -30.22
C ARG A 719 -2.56 10.39 -31.31
N SER A 720 -2.03 9.97 -32.44
CA SER A 720 -1.81 10.74 -33.67
C SER A 720 -3.02 11.56 -34.12
N MET A 721 -2.81 12.85 -34.37
CA MET A 721 -3.81 13.78 -34.93
C MET A 721 -4.11 13.50 -36.41
N GLY A 722 -5.38 13.32 -36.75
CA GLY A 722 -5.91 13.53 -38.10
C GLY A 722 -6.15 15.03 -38.33
N GLY A 723 -5.76 15.52 -39.50
CA GLY A 723 -5.80 16.94 -39.86
C GLY A 723 -7.21 17.48 -40.08
N HIS A 724 -7.43 18.73 -39.66
CA HIS A 724 -8.51 19.57 -40.15
C HIS A 724 -8.05 21.02 -40.35
N GLU A 725 -8.66 21.62 -41.36
CA GLU A 725 -8.30 22.83 -42.08
C GLU A 725 -8.32 24.12 -41.25
N ARG A 726 -7.45 25.06 -41.64
CA ARG A 726 -7.35 26.42 -41.08
C ARG A 726 -8.39 27.32 -41.73
N GLN A 727 -9.27 27.93 -40.92
CA GLN A 727 -9.92 29.20 -41.27
C GLN A 727 -9.51 30.29 -40.28
N GLY A 728 -9.18 31.46 -40.82
CA GLY A 728 -8.64 32.61 -40.10
C GLY A 728 -9.69 33.31 -39.23
N GLY A 729 -9.34 33.42 -37.95
CA GLY A 729 -9.98 34.19 -36.89
C GLY A 729 -8.98 34.24 -35.73
N GLN A 730 -9.10 35.20 -34.80
CA GLN A 730 -8.17 35.41 -33.66
C GLN A 730 -7.53 34.12 -33.16
N SER A 731 -6.20 34.14 -33.00
CA SER A 731 -5.38 32.95 -32.76
C SER A 731 -6.08 31.99 -31.79
N GLY A 732 -6.30 30.73 -32.19
CA GLY A 732 -7.07 29.77 -31.39
C GLY A 732 -6.54 29.60 -29.95
N SER A 733 -5.29 30.00 -29.70
CA SER A 733 -4.66 30.09 -28.38
C SER A 733 -5.25 31.17 -27.46
N ASP A 734 -5.58 32.34 -27.98
CA ASP A 734 -6.16 33.44 -27.19
C ASP A 734 -7.58 33.09 -26.75
N GLN A 735 -8.33 32.43 -27.63
CA GLN A 735 -9.71 32.02 -27.36
C GLN A 735 -9.79 30.95 -26.26
N ARG A 736 -8.82 30.03 -26.20
CA ARG A 736 -8.74 28.98 -25.17
C ARG A 736 -8.30 29.52 -23.81
N ALA A 737 -7.29 30.39 -23.80
CA ALA A 737 -6.90 31.09 -22.58
C ALA A 737 -8.07 31.91 -22.02
N LEU A 738 -8.87 32.56 -22.88
CA LEU A 738 -10.07 33.27 -22.48
C LEU A 738 -11.11 32.36 -21.79
N GLN A 739 -11.32 31.13 -22.31
CA GLN A 739 -12.25 30.18 -21.69
C GLN A 739 -11.81 29.75 -20.29
N VAL A 740 -10.51 29.47 -20.08
CA VAL A 740 -9.97 29.14 -18.75
C VAL A 740 -10.16 30.32 -17.78
N ARG A 741 -9.92 31.56 -18.24
CA ARG A 741 -10.17 32.78 -17.46
C ARG A 741 -11.64 32.94 -17.09
N GLN A 742 -12.55 32.73 -18.04
CA GLN A 742 -13.99 32.80 -17.80
C GLN A 742 -14.43 31.75 -16.77
N ARG A 743 -13.87 30.53 -16.84
CA ARG A 743 -14.18 29.46 -15.90
C ARG A 743 -13.78 29.80 -14.47
N ILE A 744 -12.52 30.19 -14.25
CA ILE A 744 -12.05 30.53 -12.89
C ILE A 744 -12.75 31.79 -12.35
N SER A 745 -13.09 32.74 -13.23
CA SER A 745 -13.91 33.91 -12.87
C SER A 745 -15.33 33.50 -12.46
N SER A 746 -15.93 32.53 -13.14
CA SER A 746 -17.25 32.00 -12.79
C SER A 746 -17.23 31.32 -11.42
N LEU A 747 -16.18 30.55 -11.10
CA LEU A 747 -16.02 29.90 -9.80
C LEU A 747 -15.89 30.93 -8.67
N LEU A 748 -15.15 32.02 -8.89
CA LEU A 748 -15.03 33.10 -7.91
C LEU A 748 -16.36 33.85 -7.72
N GLN A 749 -17.09 34.12 -8.81
CA GLN A 749 -18.38 34.79 -8.71
C GLN A 749 -19.42 33.92 -8.01
N ASP A 750 -19.47 32.63 -8.34
CA ASP A 750 -20.31 31.66 -7.63
C ASP A 750 -19.96 31.64 -6.15
N ALA A 751 -18.68 31.48 -5.78
CA ALA A 751 -18.24 31.50 -4.38
C ALA A 751 -18.76 32.73 -3.61
N LYS A 752 -18.69 33.93 -4.19
CA LYS A 752 -19.24 35.16 -3.58
C LYS A 752 -20.74 35.07 -3.34
N THR A 753 -21.49 34.59 -4.32
CA THR A 753 -22.94 34.39 -4.22
C THR A 753 -23.29 33.33 -3.16
N GLN A 754 -22.56 32.22 -3.14
CA GLN A 754 -22.76 31.12 -2.18
C GLN A 754 -22.50 31.58 -0.74
N VAL A 755 -21.46 32.39 -0.53
CA VAL A 755 -21.16 32.95 0.80
C VAL A 755 -22.26 33.89 1.27
N ALA A 756 -22.77 34.77 0.40
CA ALA A 756 -23.88 35.65 0.76
C ALA A 756 -25.12 34.84 1.20
N LEU A 757 -25.46 33.79 0.45
CA LEU A 757 -26.58 32.88 0.78
C LEU A 757 -26.39 32.16 2.12
N VAL A 758 -25.16 31.69 2.42
CA VAL A 758 -24.86 31.04 3.69
C VAL A 758 -24.99 32.02 4.85
N LEU A 759 -24.46 33.24 4.71
CA LEU A 759 -24.53 34.28 5.75
C LEU A 759 -25.98 34.71 6.02
N GLU A 760 -26.76 34.94 4.96
CA GLU A 760 -28.18 35.28 5.05
C GLU A 760 -28.98 34.20 5.78
N ARG A 761 -28.74 32.91 5.49
CA ARG A 761 -29.38 31.80 6.21
C ARG A 761 -29.01 31.73 7.69
N LEU A 762 -27.76 32.03 8.02
CA LEU A 762 -27.30 32.05 9.41
C LEU A 762 -27.87 33.23 10.19
N GLU A 763 -28.08 34.37 9.53
CA GLU A 763 -28.76 35.54 10.10
C GLU A 763 -30.24 35.27 10.30
N ALA A 764 -30.94 34.74 9.29
CA ALA A 764 -32.35 34.40 9.38
C ALA A 764 -32.68 33.31 10.42
N ARG A 765 -31.70 32.51 10.85
CA ARG A 765 -31.84 31.56 11.96
C ARG A 765 -31.58 32.15 13.34
N GLN A 766 -30.89 33.29 13.39
CA GLN A 766 -30.66 34.01 14.63
C GLN A 766 -31.91 34.79 15.04
N ASP A 767 -32.50 35.47 14.06
CA ASP A 767 -33.76 36.20 14.19
C ASP A 767 -34.93 35.24 14.47
#